data_AF-A0A934IME8-F1
#
_entry.id   AF-A0A934IME8-F1
#
_cell.length_a   1.000
_cell.length_b   1.000
_cell.length_c   1.000
_cell.angle_alpha   90.00
_cell.angle_beta   90.00
_cell.angle_gamma   90.00
#
_symmetry.space_group_name_H-M   'P 1'
#
loop_
_entity.id
_entity.type
_entity.pdbx_description
1 polymer ?
#
loop_
_entity_poly.entity_id
_entity_poly.type
_entity_poly.pdbx_seq_one_letter_code
_entity_poly.pdbx_strand_id
1 'polypeptide(L)'
;MTRISTGTASIDTGETILTLWVGDDGVVLSEITAPAGSQVVIEGVANFIKTRLSTTSAELVLPHAGAGGANLPLAISAMTPAETQVGTLNGRVAKVVQDLSVVQANGLGLGYRFSTATADGDPGPGYVRLNHVDPALATMLYIDDLSGSGFEVGAMLSRWGIGTSLIKGAVQISSASNDGMFAGFEVTGPVVDGGSYRKVPIGIVGDPSAWTDDAELMVAFAAKGDAGDGFAYDDRALTTAELTTFEGNDPGHLVFVRDLGTDFGALTGISGVVELIAGPDWRLVARYTGDKGDKGDRGYQGWAQNIVTVVDGLRRVEMLASYVGGQGAPPTDFVGQYRKGDGTWTANVAEAADKRGPGGTGTVGEIVAGVGMSVDNADPTAPEISLKSPTSQAGIDPVYIEQLLTGFHGRGMLTAEAVDLVTEQAITGTAAAGASSIVITNGALFDAGGNVTVKHDNGRYWTYFITAISSNTLTTLPRLKWPVSAAGGARAERTWYNKAHPGKFYMRQLGQRLAREKEWQNCLPTKGRLFFSQFVNSGSLANDQLVAIAGGVINYYDESSSNVASANAPVRFAIGKAAYIDVAAAGDGGRTAIFPVAGVTGAILRVVVHCSRSDTVCTIRVVDDDARVNAEFVVPAASSNIPTVYTLPVRVHGDAKNLSVHFVGTTVPVAGAIIADQIEVFAASPSGEAAIPETAVVVGYGDSWVAGDIGSSTERESFLTQLQAELPDALVINEGIPGGDVFDLLANFDTAVVPHSPTHVIVCAGTNDAYSPSSATFDPTAIEGFTLAMLQLISRITGIGARPIILGVPALAEADGAFASWDLNARAMKYSRNLYSMLSSTGDPRGGWSSNSVLSQYIIGRPASSVGAVNGKTLGEDAFESSRSTTGAAGHAYFYNPNGTVGMISTSGSATSYLTSSDESLKDFAGLYDPLAAIEIIRADPVRSFTWKVDGAGAVGWGAQTSYSVSTDLAVPGEGAIGDKDFRPWGVDQGKRTPYLWAALSWALDQIESLEQRVAALESENQG
;
A
#
# COMPACT_ATOMS: atom_id res chain seq x y z
N MET A 1 9.90 45.59 -13.60
CA MET A 1 10.27 46.52 -12.52
C MET A 1 10.35 47.90 -13.15
N THR A 2 9.39 48.78 -12.87
CA THR A 2 9.30 50.10 -13.53
C THR A 2 9.87 51.14 -12.58
N ARG A 3 10.80 51.98 -13.06
CA ARG A 3 11.41 53.06 -12.28
C ARG A 3 10.52 54.30 -12.40
N ILE A 4 9.90 54.72 -11.30
CA ILE A 4 9.11 55.96 -11.26
C ILE A 4 10.09 57.12 -11.04
N SER A 5 10.13 58.09 -11.95
CA SER A 5 10.98 59.29 -11.85
C SER A 5 10.19 60.50 -11.34
N THR A 6 10.84 61.30 -10.50
CA THR A 6 10.35 62.52 -9.83
C THR A 6 9.76 63.55 -10.80
N GLY A 7 8.67 64.21 -10.41
CA GLY A 7 8.05 65.30 -11.17
C GLY A 7 7.30 66.29 -10.28
N THR A 8 6.98 67.47 -10.84
CA THR A 8 6.21 68.55 -10.18
C THR A 8 4.97 68.90 -11.00
N ALA A 9 3.84 69.15 -10.33
CA ALA A 9 2.60 69.60 -10.95
C ALA A 9 2.00 70.79 -10.20
N SER A 10 1.46 71.76 -10.94
CA SER A 10 0.80 72.98 -10.42
C SER A 10 -0.71 72.88 -10.62
N ILE A 11 -1.50 73.26 -9.60
CA ILE A 11 -2.97 73.22 -9.65
C ILE A 11 -3.54 74.63 -9.81
N ASP A 12 -3.99 74.98 -11.01
CA ASP A 12 -4.35 76.36 -11.35
C ASP A 12 -5.81 76.76 -11.07
N THR A 13 -6.75 75.83 -10.82
CA THR A 13 -8.13 76.18 -10.39
C THR A 13 -8.87 75.05 -9.66
N GLY A 14 -9.50 75.35 -8.51
CA GLY A 14 -10.35 74.43 -7.72
C GLY A 14 -9.61 73.46 -6.79
N GLU A 15 -10.31 72.92 -5.76
CA GLU A 15 -9.84 71.72 -5.04
C GLU A 15 -9.86 70.55 -6.03
N THR A 16 -8.69 69.99 -6.35
CA THR A 16 -8.58 68.90 -7.33
C THR A 16 -7.85 67.71 -6.69
N ILE A 17 -8.36 66.50 -6.93
CA ILE A 17 -7.71 65.24 -6.55
C ILE A 17 -6.65 64.92 -7.60
N LEU A 18 -5.40 64.74 -7.15
CA LEU A 18 -4.28 64.37 -8.01
C LEU A 18 -3.96 62.89 -7.81
N THR A 19 -4.15 62.09 -8.86
CA THR A 19 -4.05 60.62 -8.84
C THR A 19 -2.78 60.17 -9.56
N LEU A 20 -1.92 59.39 -8.91
CA LEU A 20 -0.74 58.78 -9.54
C LEU A 20 -1.09 57.40 -10.13
N TRP A 21 -0.71 57.17 -11.39
CA TRP A 21 -1.00 55.92 -12.12
C TRP A 21 0.30 55.20 -12.50
N VAL A 22 0.23 53.87 -12.64
CA VAL A 22 1.28 53.09 -13.31
C VAL A 22 0.77 52.66 -14.68
N GLY A 23 1.32 53.27 -15.74
CA GLY A 23 0.99 52.89 -17.12
C GLY A 23 -0.45 53.18 -17.54
N ASP A 24 -0.83 52.67 -18.71
CA ASP A 24 -2.12 52.92 -19.37
C ASP A 24 -3.27 52.06 -18.80
N ASP A 25 -2.97 51.21 -17.81
CA ASP A 25 -3.84 50.16 -17.27
C ASP A 25 -4.68 50.57 -16.05
N GLY A 26 -4.71 51.86 -15.70
CA GLY A 26 -5.73 52.39 -14.79
C GLY A 26 -5.56 52.01 -13.31
N VAL A 27 -4.36 51.63 -12.88
CA VAL A 27 -4.08 51.31 -11.47
C VAL A 27 -3.60 52.55 -10.73
N VAL A 28 -4.37 52.97 -9.72
CA VAL A 28 -4.08 54.12 -8.86
C VAL A 28 -3.15 53.73 -7.71
N LEU A 29 -2.02 54.42 -7.57
CA LEU A 29 -1.05 54.21 -6.50
C LEU A 29 -1.27 55.10 -5.27
N SER A 30 -1.75 56.33 -5.47
CA SER A 30 -1.99 57.30 -4.40
C SER A 30 -2.83 58.46 -4.92
N GLU A 31 -3.59 59.08 -4.01
CA GLU A 31 -4.39 60.27 -4.28
C GLU A 31 -4.12 61.36 -3.24
N ILE A 32 -4.09 62.62 -3.68
CA ILE A 32 -3.98 63.77 -2.78
C ILE A 32 -4.96 64.87 -3.20
N THR A 33 -5.69 65.42 -2.24
CA THR A 33 -6.53 66.61 -2.44
C THR A 33 -5.77 67.84 -1.98
N ALA A 34 -5.53 68.80 -2.88
CA ALA A 34 -4.79 70.02 -2.56
C ALA A 34 -5.55 71.30 -2.97
N PRO A 35 -5.41 72.41 -2.22
CA PRO A 35 -6.04 73.70 -2.55
C PRO A 35 -5.45 74.33 -3.82
N ALA A 36 -6.25 75.15 -4.51
CA ALA A 36 -5.83 75.90 -5.70
C ALA A 36 -4.62 76.80 -5.41
N GLY A 37 -3.62 76.77 -6.29
CA GLY A 37 -2.34 77.49 -6.14
C GLY A 37 -1.24 76.72 -5.41
N SER A 38 -1.47 75.47 -5.00
CA SER A 38 -0.45 74.61 -4.37
C SER A 38 0.45 73.92 -5.40
N GLN A 39 1.74 73.72 -5.06
CA GLN A 39 2.67 72.89 -5.84
C GLN A 39 2.83 71.51 -5.18
N VAL A 40 2.62 70.44 -5.94
CA VAL A 40 2.78 69.06 -5.46
C VAL A 40 4.11 68.51 -5.95
N VAL A 41 4.92 68.00 -5.02
CA VAL A 41 6.27 67.49 -5.30
C VAL A 41 6.34 66.01 -4.92
N ILE A 42 6.76 65.15 -5.86
CA ILE A 42 6.97 63.72 -5.63
C ILE A 42 8.44 63.50 -5.29
N GLU A 43 8.76 63.16 -4.04
CA GLU A 43 10.13 62.92 -3.58
C GLU A 43 10.37 61.44 -3.29
N GLY A 44 11.35 60.84 -3.98
CA GLY A 44 11.80 59.46 -3.75
C GLY A 44 11.90 58.60 -5.01
N VAL A 45 12.62 57.48 -4.91
CA VAL A 45 12.69 56.44 -5.96
C VAL A 45 12.12 55.15 -5.39
N ALA A 46 10.98 54.70 -5.92
CA ALA A 46 10.37 53.42 -5.55
C ALA A 46 10.55 52.40 -6.68
N ASN A 47 10.89 51.15 -6.32
CA ASN A 47 10.92 50.03 -7.25
C ASN A 47 9.61 49.24 -7.12
N PHE A 48 8.79 49.25 -8.17
CA PHE A 48 7.55 48.47 -8.21
C PHE A 48 7.78 47.11 -8.89
N ILE A 49 7.43 46.02 -8.21
CA ILE A 49 7.45 44.66 -8.77
C ILE A 49 6.02 44.29 -9.18
N LYS A 50 5.72 44.40 -10.48
CA LYS A 50 4.48 43.88 -11.06
C LYS A 50 4.59 42.35 -11.09
N THR A 51 4.08 41.67 -10.07
CA THR A 51 3.77 40.22 -10.18
C THR A 51 2.29 40.08 -10.49
N ARG A 52 1.94 39.15 -11.38
CA ARG A 52 0.58 38.98 -11.94
C ARG A 52 -0.46 38.44 -10.94
N LEU A 53 -0.14 38.42 -9.64
CA LEU A 53 -0.87 37.65 -8.61
C LEU A 53 -1.03 38.34 -7.25
N SER A 54 -0.84 39.66 -7.13
CA SER A 54 -1.07 40.38 -5.86
C SER A 54 -1.67 41.77 -6.09
N THR A 55 -2.92 41.94 -5.65
CA THR A 55 -3.62 43.22 -5.47
C THR A 55 -3.61 43.61 -3.99
N THR A 56 -2.42 43.74 -3.39
CA THR A 56 -2.35 44.30 -2.03
C THR A 56 -2.35 45.82 -2.16
N SER A 57 -3.54 46.42 -2.02
CA SER A 57 -3.73 47.87 -1.93
C SER A 57 -2.98 48.40 -0.71
N ALA A 58 -1.92 49.18 -0.90
CA ALA A 58 -1.38 50.02 0.16
C ALA A 58 -2.18 51.33 0.18
N GLU A 59 -3.22 51.40 1.01
CA GLU A 59 -3.91 52.67 1.27
C GLU A 59 -3.12 53.42 2.36
N LEU A 60 -2.37 54.45 1.96
CA LEU A 60 -1.74 55.38 2.90
C LEU A 60 -2.57 56.67 2.96
N VAL A 61 -3.65 56.66 3.74
CA VAL A 61 -4.35 57.91 4.09
C VAL A 61 -3.59 58.59 5.22
N LEU A 62 -2.88 59.68 4.92
CA LEU A 62 -2.55 60.67 5.94
C LEU A 62 -3.45 61.90 5.73
N PRO A 63 -4.32 62.24 6.70
CA PRO A 63 -5.08 63.48 6.60
C PRO A 63 -4.16 64.68 6.77
N HIS A 64 -4.40 65.72 5.96
CA HIS A 64 -3.71 67.00 6.02
C HIS A 64 -3.80 67.61 7.44
N ALA A 65 -2.65 67.89 8.04
CA ALA A 65 -2.54 68.69 9.26
C ALA A 65 -1.56 69.85 9.03
N GLY A 66 -2.07 71.01 8.58
CA GLY A 66 -1.38 72.28 8.79
C GLY A 66 -1.30 73.20 7.57
N ALA A 67 -1.79 74.43 7.77
CA ALA A 67 -1.87 75.51 6.80
C ALA A 67 -0.49 76.01 6.31
N GLY A 68 -0.43 76.36 5.02
CA GLY A 68 0.45 77.42 4.49
C GLY A 68 1.91 77.04 4.26
N GLY A 69 2.20 76.24 3.24
CA GLY A 69 3.54 76.07 2.68
C GLY A 69 3.47 75.64 1.21
N ALA A 70 4.34 76.20 0.36
CA ALA A 70 4.24 76.12 -1.10
C ALA A 70 4.51 74.74 -1.73
N ASN A 71 4.96 73.73 -0.95
CA ASN A 71 5.24 72.37 -1.44
C ASN A 71 4.59 71.32 -0.53
N LEU A 72 3.77 70.44 -1.12
CA LEU A 72 3.20 69.27 -0.44
C LEU A 72 3.96 67.99 -0.88
N PRO A 73 4.77 67.37 0.01
CA PRO A 73 5.54 66.18 -0.34
C PRO A 73 4.68 64.91 -0.31
N LEU A 74 4.76 64.09 -1.36
CA LEU A 74 4.21 62.74 -1.41
C LEU A 74 5.38 61.73 -1.26
N ALA A 75 5.44 61.01 -0.15
CA ALA A 75 6.53 60.05 0.13
C ALA A 75 6.05 58.60 -0.03
N ILE A 76 6.77 57.80 -0.82
CA ILE A 76 6.54 56.36 -0.99
C ILE A 76 7.64 55.61 -0.21
N SER A 77 7.25 54.76 0.75
CA SER A 77 8.20 53.96 1.54
C SER A 77 8.99 52.98 0.66
N ALA A 78 10.30 52.88 0.88
CA ALA A 78 11.15 51.91 0.19
C ALA A 78 10.89 50.48 0.72
N MET A 79 10.85 49.49 -0.18
CA MET A 79 10.76 48.07 0.21
C MET A 79 11.98 47.67 1.05
N THR A 80 11.74 46.93 2.13
CA THR A 80 12.79 46.34 2.95
C THR A 80 13.47 45.16 2.22
N PRO A 81 14.71 44.80 2.60
CA PRO A 81 15.37 43.61 2.05
C PRO A 81 14.57 42.32 2.26
N ALA A 82 13.83 42.21 3.37
CA ALA A 82 12.95 41.07 3.67
C ALA A 82 11.76 40.98 2.69
N GLU A 83 11.10 42.10 2.38
CA GLU A 83 9.99 42.15 1.41
C GLU A 83 10.47 41.82 -0.01
N THR A 84 11.70 42.23 -0.35
CA THR A 84 12.35 41.88 -1.62
C THR A 84 12.64 40.37 -1.70
N GLN A 85 13.02 39.76 -0.57
CA GLN A 85 13.31 38.34 -0.47
C GLN A 85 12.04 37.48 -0.59
N VAL A 86 10.93 37.91 0.01
CA VAL A 86 9.61 37.26 -0.11
C VAL A 86 9.09 37.30 -1.54
N GLY A 87 9.22 38.43 -2.25
CA GLY A 87 8.86 38.53 -3.67
C GLY A 87 9.69 37.62 -4.57
N THR A 88 10.97 37.45 -4.27
CA THR A 88 11.87 36.54 -4.98
C THR A 88 11.53 35.07 -4.70
N LEU A 89 11.18 34.75 -3.45
CA LEU A 89 10.73 33.42 -3.05
C LEU A 89 9.42 33.03 -3.73
N ASN A 90 8.44 33.94 -3.76
CA ASN A 90 7.16 33.74 -4.44
C ASN A 90 7.30 33.54 -5.95
N GLY A 91 8.24 34.23 -6.61
CA GLY A 91 8.56 34.01 -8.02
C GLY A 91 9.20 32.63 -8.28
N ARG A 92 10.04 32.15 -7.35
CA ARG A 92 10.62 30.79 -7.43
C ARG A 92 9.57 29.72 -7.17
N VAL A 93 8.68 29.92 -6.21
CA VAL A 93 7.56 29.02 -5.92
C VAL A 93 6.60 28.96 -7.11
N ALA A 94 6.25 30.09 -7.72
CA ALA A 94 5.41 30.11 -8.92
C ALA A 94 6.05 29.37 -10.11
N LYS A 95 7.38 29.53 -10.30
CA LYS A 95 8.10 28.77 -11.33
C LYS A 95 8.14 27.27 -11.01
N VAL A 96 8.35 26.89 -9.76
CA VAL A 96 8.32 25.48 -9.33
C VAL A 96 6.93 24.88 -9.51
N VAL A 97 5.86 25.62 -9.21
CA VAL A 97 4.47 25.19 -9.45
C VAL A 97 4.19 25.04 -10.95
N GLN A 98 4.74 25.92 -11.79
CA GLN A 98 4.59 25.86 -13.25
C GLN A 98 5.43 24.73 -13.88
N ASP A 99 6.64 24.49 -13.36
CA ASP A 99 7.49 23.36 -13.74
C ASP A 99 6.82 22.04 -13.26
N LEU A 100 6.18 22.03 -12.09
CA LEU A 100 5.39 20.91 -11.56
C LEU A 100 4.12 20.66 -12.38
N SER A 101 3.44 21.69 -12.89
CA SER A 101 2.26 21.51 -13.76
C SER A 101 2.64 20.95 -15.13
N VAL A 102 3.82 21.30 -15.64
CA VAL A 102 4.38 20.66 -16.85
C VAL A 102 4.78 19.21 -16.57
N VAL A 103 5.30 18.90 -15.37
CA VAL A 103 5.58 17.51 -14.96
C VAL A 103 4.29 16.72 -14.73
N GLN A 104 3.22 17.34 -14.22
CA GLN A 104 1.89 16.73 -14.05
C GLN A 104 1.23 16.48 -15.43
N ALA A 105 1.40 17.40 -16.38
CA ALA A 105 0.99 17.21 -17.78
C ALA A 105 1.82 16.15 -18.53
N ASN A 106 3.08 15.93 -18.13
CA ASN A 106 3.96 14.88 -18.68
C ASN A 106 3.79 13.52 -17.98
N GLY A 107 2.84 13.37 -17.04
CA GLY A 107 2.68 12.17 -16.24
C GLY A 107 2.03 10.97 -16.93
N LEU A 108 1.39 11.14 -18.10
CA LEU A 108 0.56 10.07 -18.69
C LEU A 108 0.69 9.87 -20.22
N GLY A 109 1.49 10.67 -20.96
CA GLY A 109 1.60 10.53 -22.42
C GLY A 109 2.85 11.17 -23.05
N LEU A 110 3.08 10.88 -24.33
CA LEU A 110 4.16 11.45 -25.15
C LEU A 110 3.71 12.75 -25.83
N GLY A 111 4.51 13.81 -25.77
CA GLY A 111 4.23 15.05 -26.51
C GLY A 111 4.48 14.89 -28.02
N TYR A 112 3.60 15.44 -28.86
CA TYR A 112 3.70 15.51 -30.33
C TYR A 112 3.07 16.81 -30.87
N ARG A 113 3.28 17.11 -32.15
CA ARG A 113 2.49 18.11 -32.89
C ARG A 113 1.55 17.47 -33.90
N PHE A 114 0.37 18.04 -34.11
CA PHE A 114 -0.57 17.54 -35.11
C PHE A 114 -0.20 17.99 -36.53
N SER A 115 -0.26 17.06 -37.49
CA SER A 115 -0.26 17.37 -38.92
C SER A 115 -1.61 17.04 -39.55
N THR A 116 -2.12 17.98 -40.35
CA THR A 116 -3.40 17.86 -41.06
C THR A 116 -3.33 17.02 -42.34
N ALA A 117 -2.13 16.56 -42.74
CA ALA A 117 -1.96 15.67 -43.88
C ALA A 117 -2.57 14.28 -43.61
N THR A 118 -3.18 13.66 -44.61
CA THR A 118 -3.88 12.36 -44.46
C THR A 118 -3.26 11.20 -45.24
N ALA A 119 -2.25 11.47 -46.06
CA ALA A 119 -1.57 10.44 -46.84
C ALA A 119 -0.74 9.52 -45.93
N ASP A 120 -0.59 8.26 -46.33
CA ASP A 120 0.34 7.33 -45.69
C ASP A 120 1.80 7.77 -45.95
N GLY A 121 2.58 7.87 -44.87
CA GLY A 121 3.97 8.31 -44.89
C GLY A 121 4.41 8.87 -43.54
N ASP A 122 5.66 9.31 -43.49
CA ASP A 122 6.22 9.99 -42.33
C ASP A 122 5.54 11.36 -42.09
N PRO A 123 4.98 11.63 -40.90
CA PRO A 123 4.42 12.94 -40.54
C PRO A 123 5.48 14.03 -40.29
N GLY A 124 6.74 13.65 -40.09
CA GLY A 124 7.87 14.53 -39.77
C GLY A 124 8.29 14.45 -38.30
N PRO A 125 9.53 14.84 -37.96
CA PRO A 125 10.10 14.71 -36.62
C PRO A 125 9.21 15.29 -35.51
N GLY A 126 8.74 14.45 -34.59
CA GLY A 126 7.87 14.90 -33.49
C GLY A 126 6.41 15.18 -33.87
N TYR A 127 5.96 14.74 -35.04
CA TYR A 127 4.58 14.91 -35.50
C TYR A 127 3.77 13.61 -35.47
N VAL A 128 2.45 13.78 -35.37
CA VAL A 128 1.45 12.73 -35.47
C VAL A 128 0.32 13.18 -36.39
N ARG A 129 -0.26 12.24 -37.15
CA ARG A 129 -1.39 12.52 -38.05
C ARG A 129 -2.33 11.34 -38.20
N LEU A 130 -3.52 11.61 -38.71
CA LEU A 130 -4.56 10.62 -38.99
C LEU A 130 -4.74 10.43 -40.50
N ASN A 131 -5.19 9.26 -40.94
CA ASN A 131 -5.45 9.00 -42.36
C ASN A 131 -6.74 9.66 -42.91
N HIS A 132 -7.41 10.49 -42.13
CA HIS A 132 -8.65 11.16 -42.52
C HIS A 132 -8.76 12.55 -41.86
N VAL A 133 -9.42 13.50 -42.55
CA VAL A 133 -9.57 14.88 -42.09
C VAL A 133 -10.52 14.98 -40.89
N ASP A 134 -11.57 14.15 -40.91
CA ASP A 134 -12.45 13.93 -39.77
C ASP A 134 -11.88 12.82 -38.90
N PRO A 135 -11.44 13.10 -37.65
CA PRO A 135 -10.89 12.10 -36.75
C PRO A 135 -11.88 10.97 -36.41
N ALA A 136 -13.19 11.20 -36.49
CA ALA A 136 -14.20 10.17 -36.23
C ALA A 136 -14.21 9.06 -37.29
N LEU A 137 -13.64 9.33 -38.47
CA LEU A 137 -13.54 8.39 -39.60
C LEU A 137 -12.12 7.87 -39.82
N ALA A 138 -11.18 8.23 -38.94
CA ALA A 138 -9.81 7.76 -39.03
C ALA A 138 -9.70 6.28 -38.64
N THR A 139 -8.96 5.52 -39.45
CA THR A 139 -8.69 4.08 -39.21
C THR A 139 -7.19 3.79 -39.02
N MET A 140 -6.33 4.79 -39.26
CA MET A 140 -4.88 4.70 -39.10
C MET A 140 -4.33 5.99 -38.50
N LEU A 141 -3.46 5.83 -37.51
CA LEU A 141 -2.62 6.86 -36.92
C LEU A 141 -1.18 6.67 -37.41
N TYR A 142 -0.59 7.72 -37.95
CA TYR A 142 0.83 7.76 -38.33
C TYR A 142 1.56 8.65 -37.32
N ILE A 143 2.55 8.07 -36.63
CA ILE A 143 3.24 8.72 -35.51
C ILE A 143 4.75 8.57 -35.70
N ASP A 144 5.47 9.69 -35.66
CA ASP A 144 6.93 9.71 -35.86
C ASP A 144 7.66 8.93 -34.75
N ASP A 145 8.83 8.37 -35.09
CA ASP A 145 9.65 7.64 -34.11
C ASP A 145 10.35 8.59 -33.12
N LEU A 146 10.35 9.92 -33.34
CA LEU A 146 10.75 10.93 -32.36
C LEU A 146 9.52 11.56 -31.69
N SER A 147 9.60 11.75 -30.38
CA SER A 147 8.63 12.60 -29.66
C SER A 147 8.78 14.08 -30.04
N GLY A 148 7.79 14.90 -29.71
CA GLY A 148 7.83 16.36 -29.86
C GLY A 148 8.99 17.05 -29.13
N SER A 149 9.61 16.37 -28.16
CA SER A 149 10.83 16.80 -27.45
C SER A 149 12.12 16.29 -28.10
N GLY A 150 12.04 15.51 -29.18
CA GLY A 150 13.19 14.98 -29.94
C GLY A 150 13.80 13.69 -29.40
N PHE A 151 13.08 12.91 -28.58
CA PHE A 151 13.54 11.61 -28.08
C PHE A 151 13.07 10.46 -28.95
N GLU A 152 13.94 9.47 -29.20
CA GLU A 152 13.64 8.22 -29.90
C GLU A 152 12.67 7.34 -29.09
N VAL A 153 11.49 7.08 -29.65
CA VAL A 153 10.38 6.34 -29.02
C VAL A 153 9.79 5.23 -29.90
N GLY A 154 10.32 4.99 -31.10
CA GLY A 154 9.81 3.96 -32.03
C GLY A 154 9.71 2.53 -31.47
N ALA A 155 10.68 2.12 -30.65
CA ALA A 155 10.64 0.82 -29.98
C ALA A 155 9.50 0.71 -28.95
N MET A 156 9.15 1.82 -28.30
CA MET A 156 8.05 1.90 -27.35
C MET A 156 6.70 1.90 -28.08
N LEU A 157 6.58 2.68 -29.17
CA LEU A 157 5.39 2.70 -30.01
C LEU A 157 5.08 1.33 -30.63
N SER A 158 6.10 0.54 -30.97
CA SER A 158 5.93 -0.83 -31.47
C SER A 158 5.26 -1.76 -30.44
N ARG A 159 5.38 -1.46 -29.14
CA ARG A 159 4.71 -2.22 -28.07
C ARG A 159 3.22 -1.87 -27.92
N TRP A 160 2.69 -0.89 -28.65
CA TRP A 160 1.25 -0.61 -28.58
C TRP A 160 0.42 -1.67 -29.32
N GLY A 161 1.05 -2.44 -30.22
CA GLY A 161 0.39 -3.48 -31.00
C GLY A 161 0.64 -4.92 -30.54
N ILE A 162 1.36 -5.13 -29.44
CA ILE A 162 1.67 -6.48 -28.92
C ILE A 162 0.55 -6.95 -27.97
N GLY A 163 0.29 -8.26 -27.95
CA GLY A 163 -0.74 -8.88 -27.12
C GLY A 163 -1.77 -9.71 -27.93
N THR A 164 -2.53 -10.56 -27.26
CA THR A 164 -3.48 -11.50 -27.88
C THR A 164 -4.91 -10.94 -28.01
N SER A 165 -5.26 -9.90 -27.25
CA SER A 165 -6.58 -9.25 -27.29
C SER A 165 -6.90 -8.63 -28.66
N LEU A 166 -8.17 -8.66 -29.11
CA LEU A 166 -8.62 -8.00 -30.36
C LEU A 166 -8.33 -6.49 -30.35
N ILE A 167 -8.46 -5.86 -29.17
CA ILE A 167 -8.08 -4.47 -28.91
C ILE A 167 -6.82 -4.49 -28.05
N LYS A 168 -5.73 -3.88 -28.52
CA LYS A 168 -4.42 -3.89 -27.85
C LYS A 168 -4.30 -2.86 -26.74
N GLY A 169 -5.14 -1.84 -26.78
CA GLY A 169 -5.16 -0.74 -25.81
C GLY A 169 -5.92 0.45 -26.34
N ALA A 170 -6.01 1.49 -25.53
CA ALA A 170 -6.59 2.77 -25.92
C ALA A 170 -5.48 3.83 -26.07
N VAL A 171 -5.48 4.54 -27.18
CA VAL A 171 -4.70 5.76 -27.40
C VAL A 171 -5.61 6.95 -27.13
N GLN A 172 -5.23 7.79 -26.18
CA GLN A 172 -5.87 9.08 -25.95
C GLN A 172 -4.95 10.18 -26.50
N ILE A 173 -5.51 11.05 -27.33
CA ILE A 173 -4.83 12.23 -27.84
C ILE A 173 -5.54 13.45 -27.26
N SER A 174 -4.83 14.30 -26.51
CA SER A 174 -5.37 15.53 -25.93
C SER A 174 -4.55 16.74 -26.36
N SER A 175 -5.18 17.90 -26.46
CA SER A 175 -4.49 19.17 -26.70
C SER A 175 -3.77 19.61 -25.43
N ALA A 176 -2.47 19.88 -25.52
CA ALA A 176 -1.65 20.36 -24.39
C ALA A 176 -2.06 21.77 -23.91
N SER A 177 -2.81 22.52 -24.73
CA SER A 177 -3.24 23.89 -24.45
C SER A 177 -4.76 24.04 -24.20
N ASN A 178 -5.53 22.95 -24.30
CA ASN A 178 -6.99 22.99 -24.16
C ASN A 178 -7.54 21.62 -23.75
N ASP A 179 -7.85 21.47 -22.47
CA ASP A 179 -8.34 20.21 -21.88
C ASP A 179 -9.70 19.76 -22.44
N GLY A 180 -10.44 20.65 -23.13
CA GLY A 180 -11.69 20.30 -23.82
C GLY A 180 -11.51 19.67 -25.20
N MET A 181 -10.29 19.61 -25.75
CA MET A 181 -10.02 19.05 -27.08
C MET A 181 -9.25 17.74 -26.98
N PHE A 182 -9.94 16.62 -27.16
CA PHE A 182 -9.34 15.29 -27.14
C PHE A 182 -9.98 14.35 -28.18
N ALA A 183 -9.32 13.22 -28.43
CA ALA A 183 -9.90 12.05 -29.07
C ALA A 183 -9.41 10.78 -28.39
N GLY A 184 -10.28 9.79 -28.29
CA GLY A 184 -9.95 8.45 -27.82
C GLY A 184 -10.05 7.44 -28.96
N PHE A 185 -9.00 6.68 -29.17
CA PHE A 185 -8.90 5.61 -30.15
C PHE A 185 -8.57 4.28 -29.48
N GLU A 186 -9.05 3.19 -30.02
CA GLU A 186 -8.64 1.83 -29.69
C GLU A 186 -7.64 1.32 -30.72
N VAL A 187 -6.55 0.70 -30.28
CA VAL A 187 -5.58 0.06 -31.19
C VAL A 187 -6.12 -1.32 -31.56
N THR A 188 -6.47 -1.51 -32.83
CA THR A 188 -7.23 -2.67 -33.32
C THR A 188 -6.37 -3.78 -33.93
N GLY A 189 -5.05 -3.60 -33.97
CA GLY A 189 -4.15 -4.53 -34.63
C GLY A 189 -2.66 -4.28 -34.35
N PRO A 190 -1.76 -5.06 -34.97
CA PRO A 190 -0.33 -4.90 -34.79
C PRO A 190 0.15 -3.57 -35.37
N VAL A 191 1.10 -2.95 -34.67
CA VAL A 191 1.78 -1.73 -35.14
C VAL A 191 2.81 -2.11 -36.20
N VAL A 192 2.79 -1.42 -37.33
CA VAL A 192 3.70 -1.68 -38.47
C VAL A 192 4.79 -0.61 -38.52
N ASP A 193 6.04 -1.04 -38.71
CA ASP A 193 7.19 -0.17 -38.92
C ASP A 193 7.18 0.43 -40.33
N GLY A 194 7.13 1.77 -40.42
CA GLY A 194 7.19 2.53 -41.67
C GLY A 194 8.59 3.06 -42.03
N GLY A 195 9.60 2.75 -41.22
CA GLY A 195 10.98 3.24 -41.34
C GLY A 195 11.32 4.27 -40.26
N SER A 196 10.87 5.52 -40.43
CA SER A 196 11.05 6.63 -39.49
C SER A 196 9.82 6.95 -38.65
N TYR A 197 8.75 6.16 -38.79
CA TYR A 197 7.46 6.37 -38.13
C TYR A 197 6.72 5.02 -37.97
N ARG A 198 5.70 4.99 -37.13
CA ARG A 198 4.80 3.84 -36.94
C ARG A 198 3.43 4.05 -37.56
N LYS A 199 2.87 2.96 -38.09
CA LYS A 199 1.47 2.88 -38.51
C LYS A 199 0.70 2.12 -37.44
N VAL A 200 -0.21 2.80 -36.77
CA VAL A 200 -1.03 2.24 -35.70
C VAL A 200 -2.47 2.11 -36.20
N PRO A 201 -2.99 0.88 -36.39
CA PRO A 201 -4.39 0.69 -36.75
C PRO A 201 -5.27 1.07 -35.57
N ILE A 202 -6.24 1.96 -35.82
CA ILE A 202 -7.07 2.57 -34.79
C ILE A 202 -8.56 2.48 -35.12
N GLY A 203 -9.42 2.46 -34.09
CA GLY A 203 -10.86 2.64 -34.17
C GLY A 203 -11.33 3.69 -33.16
N ILE A 204 -12.35 4.49 -33.47
CA ILE A 204 -12.82 5.58 -32.60
C ILE A 204 -13.63 5.06 -31.39
N VAL A 205 -13.45 5.66 -30.22
CA VAL A 205 -14.09 5.23 -28.94
C VAL A 205 -14.87 6.36 -28.25
N GLY A 206 -14.74 7.61 -28.71
CA GLY A 206 -15.47 8.77 -28.17
C GLY A 206 -15.69 9.86 -29.24
N ASP A 207 -16.25 11.01 -28.87
CA ASP A 207 -16.49 12.14 -29.78
C ASP A 207 -15.20 12.95 -29.98
N PRO A 208 -14.51 12.84 -31.14
CA PRO A 208 -13.22 13.47 -31.29
C PRO A 208 -13.34 14.94 -31.68
N SER A 209 -12.47 15.77 -31.13
CA SER A 209 -12.29 17.15 -31.59
C SER A 209 -11.30 17.21 -32.75
N ALA A 210 -11.57 18.03 -33.77
CA ALA A 210 -10.61 18.30 -34.83
C ALA A 210 -9.52 19.27 -34.33
N TRP A 211 -8.25 18.95 -34.59
CA TRP A 211 -7.12 19.82 -34.27
C TRP A 211 -6.64 20.58 -35.50
N THR A 212 -6.10 21.78 -35.27
CA THR A 212 -5.41 22.55 -36.31
C THR A 212 -4.00 22.00 -36.53
N ASP A 213 -3.43 22.30 -37.70
CA ASP A 213 -2.01 22.04 -37.96
C ASP A 213 -1.14 22.69 -36.87
N ASP A 214 -0.04 22.04 -36.51
CA ASP A 214 0.90 22.45 -35.45
C ASP A 214 0.32 22.52 -34.02
N ALA A 215 -0.90 22.01 -33.78
CA ALA A 215 -1.42 21.91 -32.43
C ALA A 215 -0.52 21.01 -31.56
N GLU A 216 -0.18 21.47 -30.35
CA GLU A 216 0.59 20.67 -29.39
C GLU A 216 -0.32 19.64 -28.73
N LEU A 217 0.06 18.38 -28.85
CA LEU A 217 -0.71 17.23 -28.42
C LEU A 217 0.05 16.40 -27.38
N MET A 218 -0.71 15.78 -26.49
CA MET A 218 -0.26 14.68 -25.65
C MET A 218 -0.91 13.39 -26.14
N VAL A 219 -0.09 12.37 -26.41
CA VAL A 219 -0.52 11.06 -26.88
C VAL A 219 -0.23 10.03 -25.79
N ALA A 220 -1.27 9.63 -25.06
CA ALA A 220 -1.21 8.62 -24.02
C ALA A 220 -1.66 7.27 -24.58
N PHE A 221 -1.01 6.19 -24.16
CA PHE A 221 -1.44 4.82 -24.49
C PHE A 221 -1.65 4.03 -23.20
N ALA A 222 -2.85 3.50 -23.03
CA ALA A 222 -3.19 2.54 -22.00
C ALA A 222 -3.29 1.16 -22.65
N ALA A 223 -2.31 0.29 -22.37
CA ALA A 223 -2.37 -1.09 -22.83
C ALA A 223 -3.60 -1.79 -22.25
N LYS A 224 -4.36 -2.50 -23.11
CA LYS A 224 -5.36 -3.44 -22.65
C LYS A 224 -4.62 -4.72 -22.30
N GLY A 225 -4.83 -5.23 -21.09
CA GLY A 225 -4.24 -6.51 -20.71
C GLY A 225 -4.57 -7.58 -21.74
N ASP A 226 -3.70 -8.58 -21.88
CA ASP A 226 -4.04 -9.77 -22.65
C ASP A 226 -5.37 -10.31 -22.14
N ALA A 227 -6.21 -10.81 -23.05
CA ALA A 227 -7.37 -11.56 -22.63
C ALA A 227 -6.84 -12.68 -21.71
N GLY A 228 -7.29 -12.72 -20.46
CA GLY A 228 -7.10 -13.93 -19.66
C GLY A 228 -7.72 -15.08 -20.45
N ASP A 229 -7.13 -16.27 -20.43
CA ASP A 229 -7.68 -17.44 -21.13
C ASP A 229 -9.10 -17.71 -20.60
N GLY A 230 -10.09 -17.14 -21.30
CA GLY A 230 -11.46 -17.00 -20.88
C GLY A 230 -12.34 -16.97 -22.11
N PHE A 231 -13.26 -17.93 -22.14
CA PHE A 231 -14.35 -18.20 -23.09
C PHE A 231 -14.53 -17.18 -24.23
N ALA A 232 -14.24 -17.62 -25.47
CA ALA A 232 -14.55 -16.87 -26.68
C ALA A 232 -16.08 -16.73 -26.82
N TYR A 233 -16.53 -15.49 -27.01
CA TYR A 233 -17.92 -15.14 -27.19
C TYR A 233 -18.18 -14.96 -28.68
N ASP A 234 -18.74 -15.96 -29.36
CA ASP A 234 -19.41 -15.75 -30.65
C ASP A 234 -20.12 -17.04 -31.11
N ASP A 235 -21.45 -17.10 -30.93
CA ASP A 235 -22.37 -17.38 -32.04
C ASP A 235 -23.85 -17.43 -31.59
N ARG A 236 -24.73 -16.91 -32.45
CA ARG A 236 -26.19 -16.87 -32.24
C ARG A 236 -26.87 -17.91 -33.14
N ALA A 237 -27.58 -18.88 -32.57
CA ALA A 237 -28.43 -19.79 -33.32
C ALA A 237 -29.88 -19.27 -33.31
N LEU A 238 -30.55 -19.23 -34.46
CA LEU A 238 -31.92 -18.70 -34.59
C LEU A 238 -32.99 -19.79 -34.40
N THR A 239 -32.65 -21.08 -34.51
CA THR A 239 -33.59 -22.21 -34.38
C THR A 239 -32.96 -23.44 -33.72
N THR A 240 -33.81 -24.36 -33.21
CA THR A 240 -33.37 -25.62 -32.58
C THR A 240 -32.66 -26.58 -33.55
N ALA A 241 -32.89 -26.44 -34.86
CA ALA A 241 -32.24 -27.26 -35.88
C ALA A 241 -30.80 -26.82 -36.17
N GLU A 242 -30.42 -25.60 -35.80
CA GLU A 242 -29.06 -25.07 -36.00
C GLU A 242 -28.11 -25.48 -34.86
N LEU A 243 -28.62 -26.08 -33.77
CA LEU A 243 -27.80 -26.58 -32.65
C LEU A 243 -26.90 -27.75 -33.05
N THR A 244 -27.36 -28.64 -33.94
CA THR A 244 -26.58 -29.84 -34.35
C THR A 244 -25.29 -29.48 -35.08
N THR A 245 -25.21 -28.28 -35.66
CA THR A 245 -24.01 -27.75 -36.30
C THR A 245 -22.91 -27.35 -35.30
N PHE A 246 -23.24 -27.24 -34.01
CA PHE A 246 -22.31 -26.89 -32.93
C PHE A 246 -21.93 -28.09 -32.04
N GLU A 247 -22.45 -29.29 -32.31
CA GLU A 247 -22.21 -30.53 -31.53
C GLU A 247 -20.81 -31.15 -31.73
N GLY A 248 -19.80 -30.35 -32.06
CA GLY A 248 -18.42 -30.82 -32.24
C GLY A 248 -17.34 -29.78 -31.98
N ASN A 249 -17.67 -28.63 -31.39
CA ASN A 249 -16.70 -27.58 -31.08
C ASN A 249 -16.00 -27.81 -29.73
N ASP A 250 -14.77 -27.34 -29.63
CA ASP A 250 -13.92 -27.42 -28.44
C ASP A 250 -14.54 -26.70 -27.22
N PRO A 251 -14.13 -27.02 -25.98
CA PRO A 251 -14.69 -26.42 -24.78
C PRO A 251 -14.51 -24.89 -24.76
N GLY A 252 -15.59 -24.13 -24.54
CA GLY A 252 -15.48 -22.68 -24.37
C GLY A 252 -16.60 -21.82 -24.97
N HIS A 253 -17.58 -22.41 -25.67
CA HIS A 253 -18.59 -21.66 -26.42
C HIS A 253 -19.90 -21.48 -25.64
N LEU A 254 -20.47 -20.28 -25.68
CA LEU A 254 -21.83 -19.95 -25.22
C LEU A 254 -22.76 -19.81 -26.42
N VAL A 255 -23.89 -20.53 -26.44
CA VAL A 255 -24.87 -20.46 -27.55
C VAL A 255 -26.21 -19.91 -27.05
N PHE A 256 -26.73 -18.88 -27.71
CA PHE A 256 -28.04 -18.27 -27.44
C PHE A 256 -29.06 -18.68 -28.51
N VAL A 257 -30.27 -19.05 -28.11
CA VAL A 257 -31.37 -19.46 -29.02
C VAL A 257 -32.56 -18.53 -28.87
N ARG A 258 -33.14 -18.09 -30.00
CA ARG A 258 -34.38 -17.31 -30.03
C ARG A 258 -35.55 -18.25 -30.37
N ASP A 259 -36.58 -18.23 -29.55
CA ASP A 259 -37.89 -18.86 -29.81
C ASP A 259 -37.91 -20.41 -29.81
N LEU A 260 -37.97 -20.99 -28.61
CA LEU A 260 -38.41 -22.38 -28.45
C LEU A 260 -39.93 -22.41 -28.61
N GLY A 261 -40.38 -22.74 -29.82
CA GLY A 261 -41.78 -23.08 -30.07
C GLY A 261 -42.30 -24.11 -29.05
N THR A 262 -43.62 -24.15 -28.87
CA THR A 262 -44.35 -24.78 -27.74
C THR A 262 -44.14 -26.27 -27.49
N ASP A 263 -43.24 -26.95 -28.20
CA ASP A 263 -42.97 -28.38 -28.06
C ASP A 263 -41.74 -28.65 -27.19
N PHE A 264 -41.95 -28.59 -25.88
CA PHE A 264 -40.97 -28.92 -24.83
C PHE A 264 -40.49 -30.39 -24.82
N GLY A 265 -40.97 -31.25 -25.72
CA GLY A 265 -40.64 -32.67 -25.78
C GLY A 265 -39.34 -33.01 -26.50
N ALA A 266 -38.74 -32.09 -27.26
CA ALA A 266 -37.60 -32.39 -28.12
C ALA A 266 -36.22 -32.36 -27.42
N LEU A 267 -36.15 -31.97 -26.13
CA LEU A 267 -34.89 -31.77 -25.40
C LEU A 267 -34.64 -32.79 -24.27
N THR A 268 -35.45 -33.86 -24.19
CA THR A 268 -35.26 -34.90 -23.19
C THR A 268 -34.08 -35.80 -23.59
N GLY A 269 -32.96 -35.72 -22.87
CA GLY A 269 -31.81 -36.63 -23.03
C GLY A 269 -30.45 -35.99 -23.36
N ILE A 270 -30.36 -34.66 -23.43
CA ILE A 270 -29.09 -33.94 -23.65
C ILE A 270 -28.49 -33.55 -22.30
N SER A 271 -27.24 -33.95 -22.03
CA SER A 271 -26.51 -33.66 -20.79
C SER A 271 -26.07 -32.19 -20.75
N GLY A 272 -26.15 -31.50 -19.60
CA GLY A 272 -25.56 -30.15 -19.44
C GLY A 272 -26.52 -28.95 -19.45
N VAL A 273 -27.84 -29.16 -19.54
CA VAL A 273 -28.85 -28.08 -19.48
C VAL A 273 -29.23 -27.79 -18.03
N VAL A 274 -29.06 -26.54 -17.57
CA VAL A 274 -29.44 -26.08 -16.22
C VAL A 274 -30.52 -25.01 -16.31
N GLU A 275 -31.71 -25.37 -15.86
CA GLU A 275 -32.85 -24.54 -15.46
C GLU A 275 -33.47 -23.56 -16.49
N LEU A 276 -34.68 -23.88 -16.94
CA LEU A 276 -35.53 -23.02 -17.77
C LEU A 276 -36.50 -22.24 -16.88
N ILE A 277 -36.26 -20.94 -16.68
CA ILE A 277 -37.31 -20.03 -16.18
C ILE A 277 -38.33 -19.83 -17.32
N ALA A 278 -39.57 -19.39 -17.06
CA ALA A 278 -40.56 -19.01 -18.09
C ALA A 278 -40.71 -17.47 -18.16
N GLY A 279 -40.78 -16.87 -19.35
CA GLY A 279 -40.70 -15.42 -19.58
C GLY A 279 -40.15 -15.05 -20.98
N PRO A 280 -40.43 -13.85 -21.50
CA PRO A 280 -40.61 -13.66 -22.96
C PRO A 280 -39.38 -13.35 -23.81
N ASP A 281 -38.17 -13.20 -23.24
CA ASP A 281 -37.00 -12.80 -24.04
C ASP A 281 -35.68 -13.45 -23.56
N TRP A 282 -35.10 -14.31 -24.42
CA TRP A 282 -33.77 -14.96 -24.38
C TRP A 282 -33.38 -15.80 -23.14
N ARG A 283 -32.92 -17.04 -23.34
CA ARG A 283 -32.42 -17.92 -22.25
C ARG A 283 -31.16 -18.72 -22.58
N LEU A 284 -30.32 -18.91 -21.57
CA LEU A 284 -29.08 -19.69 -21.54
C LEU A 284 -29.38 -21.20 -21.50
N VAL A 285 -28.69 -22.03 -22.30
CA VAL A 285 -29.07 -23.45 -22.46
C VAL A 285 -28.01 -24.48 -21.97
N ALA A 286 -26.71 -24.21 -21.79
CA ALA A 286 -25.81 -25.21 -21.16
C ALA A 286 -24.42 -24.69 -20.71
N ARG A 287 -23.81 -25.37 -19.72
CA ARG A 287 -22.39 -25.25 -19.32
C ARG A 287 -21.80 -26.67 -19.11
N TYR A 288 -20.67 -26.98 -19.76
CA TYR A 288 -19.92 -28.22 -19.52
C TYR A 288 -18.63 -27.93 -18.73
N THR A 289 -18.30 -28.74 -17.71
CA THR A 289 -17.11 -28.58 -16.85
C THR A 289 -16.37 -29.91 -16.66
N GLY A 290 -15.05 -29.91 -16.85
CA GLY A 290 -14.12 -30.99 -16.48
C GLY A 290 -12.68 -30.49 -16.37
N ASP A 291 -11.85 -31.17 -15.57
CA ASP A 291 -10.56 -30.67 -15.04
C ASP A 291 -9.37 -30.61 -16.03
N LYS A 292 -8.46 -29.68 -15.75
CA LYS A 292 -7.21 -29.34 -16.47
C LYS A 292 -6.13 -30.43 -16.32
N GLY A 293 -5.55 -30.90 -17.44
CA GLY A 293 -4.39 -31.78 -17.46
C GLY A 293 -3.09 -31.07 -17.88
N ASP A 294 -1.96 -31.48 -17.30
CA ASP A 294 -0.63 -30.90 -17.46
C ASP A 294 0.00 -31.02 -18.86
N LYS A 295 0.90 -30.08 -19.18
CA LYS A 295 1.76 -30.08 -20.39
C LYS A 295 2.76 -31.24 -20.35
N GLY A 296 2.77 -32.09 -21.39
CA GLY A 296 3.81 -33.10 -21.64
C GLY A 296 4.88 -32.66 -22.65
N ASP A 297 6.09 -33.20 -22.48
CA ASP A 297 7.33 -32.89 -23.21
C ASP A 297 7.32 -33.14 -24.74
N ARG A 298 8.24 -32.44 -25.43
CA ARG A 298 8.45 -32.47 -26.89
C ARG A 298 8.81 -33.88 -27.42
N GLY A 299 7.99 -34.39 -28.33
CA GLY A 299 8.21 -35.63 -29.09
C GLY A 299 9.03 -35.48 -30.40
N TYR A 300 9.45 -36.63 -30.92
CA TYR A 300 10.34 -36.88 -32.07
C TYR A 300 10.09 -36.01 -33.31
N GLN A 301 11.13 -35.32 -33.78
CA GLN A 301 11.13 -34.50 -35.02
C GLN A 301 9.98 -33.47 -35.11
N GLY A 302 9.51 -32.97 -33.97
CA GLY A 302 8.42 -32.00 -33.89
C GLY A 302 7.01 -32.62 -33.93
N TRP A 303 6.89 -33.95 -34.01
CA TRP A 303 5.61 -34.65 -33.92
C TRP A 303 5.34 -35.08 -32.47
N ALA A 304 4.23 -34.62 -31.90
CA ALA A 304 3.74 -35.02 -30.60
C ALA A 304 2.81 -36.25 -30.74
N GLN A 305 2.88 -37.18 -29.78
CA GLN A 305 1.99 -38.33 -29.72
C GLN A 305 0.59 -37.89 -29.29
N ASN A 306 -0.42 -38.19 -30.08
CA ASN A 306 -1.82 -38.04 -29.69
C ASN A 306 -2.30 -39.36 -29.09
N ILE A 307 -2.25 -39.44 -27.76
CA ILE A 307 -2.67 -40.62 -26.99
C ILE A 307 -4.11 -40.39 -26.53
N VAL A 308 -5.00 -41.32 -26.89
CA VAL A 308 -6.40 -41.31 -26.46
C VAL A 308 -6.64 -42.37 -25.40
N THR A 309 -7.59 -42.11 -24.50
CA THR A 309 -8.00 -43.11 -23.52
C THR A 309 -9.13 -43.96 -24.11
N VAL A 310 -8.96 -45.27 -24.10
CA VAL A 310 -9.95 -46.25 -24.56
C VAL A 310 -10.53 -47.00 -23.36
N VAL A 311 -11.81 -47.30 -23.45
CA VAL A 311 -12.53 -48.09 -22.45
C VAL A 311 -12.35 -49.57 -22.73
N ASP A 312 -11.78 -50.30 -21.78
CA ASP A 312 -11.71 -51.76 -21.81
C ASP A 312 -12.39 -52.33 -20.55
N GLY A 313 -13.70 -52.55 -20.66
CA GLY A 313 -14.55 -52.89 -19.53
C GLY A 313 -14.49 -51.83 -18.42
N LEU A 314 -14.10 -52.24 -17.21
CA LEU A 314 -13.88 -51.34 -16.08
C LEU A 314 -12.47 -50.71 -16.07
N ARG A 315 -11.61 -50.96 -17.06
CA ARG A 315 -10.28 -50.33 -17.14
C ARG A 315 -10.31 -49.10 -18.04
N ARG A 316 -9.39 -48.17 -17.82
CA ARG A 316 -9.11 -47.07 -18.77
C ARG A 316 -7.66 -47.23 -19.22
N VAL A 317 -7.47 -47.47 -20.51
CA VAL A 317 -6.17 -47.79 -21.09
C VAL A 317 -5.80 -46.76 -22.15
N GLU A 318 -4.51 -46.48 -22.32
CA GLU A 318 -4.02 -45.52 -23.31
C GLU A 318 -3.78 -46.18 -24.66
N MET A 319 -4.23 -45.56 -25.75
CA MET A 319 -3.97 -45.97 -27.13
C MET A 319 -3.37 -44.79 -27.91
N LEU A 320 -2.37 -45.04 -28.75
CA LEU A 320 -1.83 -44.00 -29.64
C LEU A 320 -2.76 -43.83 -30.84
N ALA A 321 -3.52 -42.74 -30.90
CA ALA A 321 -4.47 -42.49 -31.99
C ALA A 321 -3.81 -41.88 -33.23
N SER A 322 -2.84 -41.00 -33.05
CA SER A 322 -2.12 -40.36 -34.15
C SER A 322 -0.87 -39.62 -33.65
N TYR A 323 -0.18 -38.93 -34.55
CA TYR A 323 0.84 -37.94 -34.23
C TYR A 323 0.40 -36.57 -34.76
N VAL A 324 0.65 -35.49 -34.01
CA VAL A 324 0.19 -34.13 -34.32
C VAL A 324 1.31 -33.10 -34.22
N GLY A 325 1.20 -32.00 -34.96
CA GLY A 325 2.01 -30.79 -34.77
C GLY A 325 3.37 -30.71 -35.47
N GLY A 326 3.81 -31.72 -36.23
CA GLY A 326 5.08 -31.68 -36.95
C GLY A 326 4.97 -31.24 -38.41
N GLN A 327 6.11 -31.03 -39.06
CA GLN A 327 6.23 -30.73 -40.49
C GLN A 327 6.61 -32.01 -41.26
N GLY A 328 5.89 -32.33 -42.35
CA GLY A 328 6.10 -33.54 -43.15
C GLY A 328 4.96 -34.57 -43.04
N ALA A 329 5.24 -35.83 -43.39
CA ALA A 329 4.29 -36.92 -43.18
C ALA A 329 4.38 -37.43 -41.72
N PRO A 330 3.25 -37.61 -41.01
CA PRO A 330 3.26 -38.07 -39.63
C PRO A 330 3.78 -39.52 -39.52
N PRO A 331 4.53 -39.88 -38.46
CA PRO A 331 4.89 -41.26 -38.17
C PRO A 331 3.64 -42.15 -38.06
N THR A 332 3.74 -43.39 -38.52
CA THR A 332 2.66 -44.39 -38.44
C THR A 332 2.95 -45.50 -37.42
N ASP A 333 4.14 -45.48 -36.82
CA ASP A 333 4.57 -46.49 -35.86
C ASP A 333 3.64 -46.48 -34.64
N PHE A 334 3.17 -47.67 -34.27
CA PHE A 334 2.34 -47.93 -33.09
C PHE A 334 0.98 -47.22 -33.06
N VAL A 335 0.60 -46.52 -34.13
CA VAL A 335 -0.74 -45.93 -34.26
C VAL A 335 -1.79 -47.05 -34.23
N GLY A 336 -2.76 -46.93 -33.33
CA GLY A 336 -3.77 -47.95 -33.02
C GLY A 336 -3.34 -48.98 -31.97
N GLN A 337 -2.14 -48.88 -31.40
CA GLN A 337 -1.67 -49.76 -30.32
C GLN A 337 -1.84 -49.12 -28.95
N TYR A 338 -1.91 -49.98 -27.92
CA TYR A 338 -2.12 -49.61 -26.52
C TYR A 338 -0.81 -49.60 -25.72
N ARG A 339 -0.75 -48.75 -24.70
CA ARG A 339 0.44 -48.57 -23.88
C ARG A 339 0.45 -49.57 -22.71
N LYS A 340 1.53 -50.34 -22.62
CA LYS A 340 1.81 -51.27 -21.51
C LYS A 340 2.34 -50.52 -20.29
N GLY A 341 2.29 -51.18 -19.13
CA GLY A 341 2.80 -50.62 -17.87
C GLY A 341 4.31 -50.39 -17.85
N ASP A 342 5.06 -51.08 -18.71
CA ASP A 342 6.50 -50.90 -18.92
C ASP A 342 6.83 -49.79 -19.94
N GLY A 343 5.81 -49.12 -20.50
CA GLY A 343 5.97 -48.04 -21.48
C GLY A 343 6.06 -48.49 -22.94
N THR A 344 6.03 -49.79 -23.25
CA THR A 344 6.02 -50.31 -24.62
C THR A 344 4.62 -50.37 -25.25
N TRP A 345 4.53 -50.51 -26.58
CA TRP A 345 3.26 -50.56 -27.32
C TRP A 345 2.84 -52.01 -27.66
N THR A 346 1.54 -52.29 -27.61
CA THR A 346 0.96 -53.59 -27.96
C THR A 346 -0.35 -53.43 -28.70
N ALA A 347 -0.61 -54.28 -29.70
CA ALA A 347 -1.93 -54.32 -30.35
C ALA A 347 -3.01 -54.98 -29.48
N ASN A 348 -2.62 -55.69 -28.40
CA ASN A 348 -3.54 -56.40 -27.52
C ASN A 348 -3.96 -55.55 -26.32
N VAL A 349 -5.20 -55.07 -26.31
CA VAL A 349 -5.77 -54.23 -25.24
C VAL A 349 -5.71 -54.89 -23.85
N ALA A 350 -5.73 -56.23 -23.80
CA ALA A 350 -5.70 -56.96 -22.54
C ALA A 350 -4.41 -56.71 -21.73
N GLU A 351 -3.30 -56.49 -22.44
CA GLU A 351 -1.96 -56.26 -21.90
C GLU A 351 -1.70 -54.77 -21.55
N ALA A 352 -2.63 -53.88 -21.85
CA ALA A 352 -2.49 -52.46 -21.58
C ALA A 352 -2.64 -52.12 -20.08
N ALA A 353 -1.89 -51.12 -19.63
CA ALA A 353 -1.94 -50.71 -18.23
C ALA A 353 -3.22 -49.91 -17.94
N ASP A 354 -3.89 -50.25 -16.83
CA ASP A 354 -5.01 -49.45 -16.32
C ASP A 354 -4.48 -48.16 -15.69
N LYS A 355 -5.07 -47.04 -16.07
CA LYS A 355 -4.72 -45.71 -15.57
C LYS A 355 -5.44 -45.35 -14.28
N ARG A 356 -6.46 -46.11 -13.89
CA ARG A 356 -7.01 -46.06 -12.53
C ARG A 356 -6.11 -46.91 -11.64
N GLY A 357 -5.35 -46.28 -10.74
CA GLY A 357 -4.62 -47.01 -9.70
C GLY A 357 -5.54 -47.95 -8.88
N PRO A 358 -4.99 -48.88 -8.08
CA PRO A 358 -5.82 -49.87 -7.39
C PRO A 358 -6.85 -49.21 -6.47
N GLY A 359 -8.13 -49.61 -6.61
CA GLY A 359 -9.26 -48.98 -5.93
C GLY A 359 -9.24 -49.21 -4.41
N GLY A 360 -9.24 -48.14 -3.63
CA GLY A 360 -9.35 -48.19 -2.17
C GLY A 360 -10.75 -48.59 -1.71
N THR A 361 -10.83 -49.56 -0.80
CA THR A 361 -12.06 -50.01 -0.15
C THR A 361 -12.33 -49.16 1.09
N GLY A 362 -13.12 -48.09 0.97
CA GLY A 362 -13.57 -47.28 2.11
C GLY A 362 -15.04 -46.87 1.94
N THR A 363 -15.88 -47.25 2.90
CA THR A 363 -17.30 -46.88 2.95
C THR A 363 -17.44 -45.46 3.52
N VAL A 364 -18.19 -44.58 2.85
CA VAL A 364 -18.36 -43.17 3.22
C VAL A 364 -19.56 -43.01 4.18
N GLY A 365 -19.31 -42.48 5.38
CA GLY A 365 -20.34 -42.24 6.41
C GLY A 365 -20.88 -40.81 6.46
N GLU A 366 -20.33 -39.87 5.70
CA GLU A 366 -20.82 -38.49 5.60
C GLU A 366 -20.25 -37.82 4.33
N ILE A 367 -21.09 -37.06 3.61
CA ILE A 367 -20.70 -36.28 2.44
C ILE A 367 -20.46 -34.84 2.90
N VAL A 368 -19.21 -34.39 2.81
CA VAL A 368 -18.83 -32.98 2.94
C VAL A 368 -19.04 -32.32 1.57
N ALA A 369 -19.94 -31.34 1.49
CA ALA A 369 -20.18 -30.57 0.27
C ALA A 369 -19.11 -29.48 0.10
N GLY A 370 -18.36 -29.56 -1.00
CA GLY A 370 -17.64 -28.43 -1.58
C GLY A 370 -18.56 -27.61 -2.49
N VAL A 371 -18.38 -26.30 -2.43
CA VAL A 371 -18.84 -25.20 -3.30
C VAL A 371 -19.99 -25.50 -4.29
N GLY A 372 -21.15 -24.87 -4.03
CA GLY A 372 -22.13 -24.53 -5.07
C GLY A 372 -23.38 -25.41 -5.14
N MET A 373 -24.22 -25.39 -4.11
CA MET A 373 -25.63 -25.78 -4.21
C MET A 373 -26.48 -24.82 -3.38
N SER A 374 -27.51 -24.22 -3.99
CA SER A 374 -28.55 -23.48 -3.27
C SER A 374 -29.59 -24.45 -2.73
N VAL A 375 -30.19 -24.14 -1.57
CA VAL A 375 -31.44 -24.77 -1.15
C VAL A 375 -32.39 -23.73 -0.58
N ASP A 376 -33.65 -23.95 -0.91
CA ASP A 376 -34.88 -23.20 -0.70
C ASP A 376 -35.16 -22.75 0.75
N ASN A 377 -35.81 -21.60 0.89
CA ASN A 377 -35.91 -20.78 2.11
C ASN A 377 -37.22 -21.04 2.90
N ALA A 378 -37.67 -22.30 3.02
CA ALA A 378 -38.99 -22.64 3.56
C ALA A 378 -39.02 -23.52 4.83
N ASP A 379 -37.89 -23.86 5.45
CA ASP A 379 -37.85 -24.68 6.68
C ASP A 379 -37.36 -23.87 7.90
N PRO A 380 -38.22 -23.60 8.91
CA PRO A 380 -37.86 -22.88 10.13
C PRO A 380 -37.06 -23.72 11.16
N THR A 381 -36.60 -24.92 10.80
CA THR A 381 -35.75 -25.76 11.67
C THR A 381 -34.29 -25.89 11.19
N ALA A 382 -33.91 -25.16 10.15
CA ALA A 382 -32.53 -25.12 9.66
C ALA A 382 -31.56 -24.46 10.68
N PRO A 383 -30.36 -25.03 10.90
CA PRO A 383 -29.39 -24.49 11.85
C PRO A 383 -28.91 -23.11 11.42
N GLU A 384 -28.97 -22.12 12.32
CA GLU A 384 -28.41 -20.79 12.11
C GLU A 384 -26.91 -20.89 11.81
N ILE A 385 -26.52 -20.64 10.55
CA ILE A 385 -25.15 -20.29 10.21
C ILE A 385 -25.09 -18.77 10.17
N SER A 386 -24.75 -18.21 11.32
CA SER A 386 -24.31 -16.82 11.43
C SER A 386 -23.15 -16.59 10.45
N LEU A 387 -23.32 -15.65 9.52
CA LEU A 387 -22.22 -15.17 8.70
C LEU A 387 -21.15 -14.63 9.64
N LYS A 388 -20.06 -15.38 9.82
CA LYS A 388 -18.83 -14.76 10.28
C LYS A 388 -18.51 -13.68 9.24
N SER A 389 -18.54 -12.42 9.69
CA SER A 389 -17.76 -11.32 9.14
C SER A 389 -16.42 -11.87 8.63
N PRO A 390 -15.78 -11.30 7.58
CA PRO A 390 -14.46 -11.76 7.18
C PRO A 390 -13.59 -11.74 8.43
N THR A 391 -13.34 -12.93 8.99
CA THR A 391 -12.24 -13.09 9.90
C THR A 391 -11.06 -12.58 9.10
N SER A 392 -10.21 -11.76 9.76
CA SER A 392 -8.79 -11.74 9.44
C SER A 392 -8.40 -13.07 8.80
N GLN A 393 -7.77 -13.03 7.63
CA GLN A 393 -7.24 -14.23 6.98
C GLN A 393 -6.55 -15.07 8.07
N ALA A 394 -7.25 -16.11 8.55
CA ALA A 394 -6.85 -16.79 9.77
C ALA A 394 -5.74 -17.74 9.34
N GLY A 395 -4.49 -17.29 9.45
CA GLY A 395 -3.32 -18.13 9.17
C GLY A 395 -2.13 -17.48 8.49
N ILE A 396 -2.19 -16.21 8.06
CA ILE A 396 -1.04 -15.55 7.40
C ILE A 396 -0.42 -14.49 8.34
N ASP A 397 -0.15 -14.89 9.59
CA ASP A 397 0.53 -14.01 10.54
C ASP A 397 1.97 -13.75 10.05
N PRO A 398 2.40 -12.48 9.85
CA PRO A 398 3.77 -12.19 9.46
C PRO A 398 4.76 -12.69 10.52
N VAL A 399 5.92 -13.09 10.04
CA VAL A 399 7.06 -13.50 10.88
C VAL A 399 8.10 -12.39 10.86
N TYR A 400 8.71 -12.10 12.00
CA TYR A 400 9.79 -11.11 12.12
C TYR A 400 11.07 -11.76 12.67
N ILE A 401 12.11 -11.80 11.84
CA ILE A 401 13.43 -12.27 12.24
C ILE A 401 14.26 -11.05 12.62
N GLU A 402 14.44 -10.88 13.92
CA GLU A 402 15.29 -9.84 14.48
C GLU A 402 16.76 -10.12 14.12
N GLN A 403 17.48 -9.12 13.61
CA GLN A 403 18.87 -9.28 13.22
C GLN A 403 19.85 -8.59 14.17
N LEU A 404 19.53 -7.40 14.67
CA LEU A 404 20.45 -6.52 15.40
C LEU A 404 20.91 -7.12 16.75
N LEU A 405 20.03 -7.80 17.49
CA LEU A 405 20.34 -8.33 18.83
C LEU A 405 20.61 -9.82 18.84
N THR A 406 19.93 -10.58 17.98
CA THR A 406 19.90 -12.06 18.03
C THR A 406 20.72 -12.73 16.94
N GLY A 407 21.12 -11.99 15.90
CA GLY A 407 21.93 -12.52 14.80
C GLY A 407 23.27 -11.81 14.65
N PHE A 408 23.24 -10.49 14.73
CA PHE A 408 24.27 -9.55 14.30
C PHE A 408 24.60 -8.58 15.44
N HIS A 409 24.92 -9.13 16.61
CA HIS A 409 25.27 -8.32 17.79
C HIS A 409 26.61 -7.62 17.59
N GLY A 410 26.77 -6.40 18.12
CA GLY A 410 28.10 -5.79 18.27
C GLY A 410 28.37 -4.56 17.41
N ARG A 411 29.64 -4.18 17.36
CA ARG A 411 30.14 -3.08 16.52
C ARG A 411 30.14 -3.57 15.08
N GLY A 412 29.71 -2.71 14.14
CA GLY A 412 29.89 -2.97 12.71
C GLY A 412 31.38 -3.17 12.35
N MET A 413 31.71 -3.18 11.06
CA MET A 413 33.12 -3.23 10.64
C MET A 413 33.91 -2.08 11.27
N LEU A 414 35.06 -2.37 11.91
CA LEU A 414 35.87 -1.36 12.59
C LEU A 414 36.68 -0.54 11.58
N THR A 415 37.10 0.67 11.95
CA THR A 415 37.93 1.52 11.06
C THR A 415 39.27 0.93 10.71
N ALA A 416 39.85 0.15 11.64
CA ALA A 416 41.11 -0.55 11.42
C ALA A 416 40.96 -1.76 10.48
N GLU A 417 39.73 -2.23 10.26
CA GLU A 417 39.48 -3.40 9.42
C GLU A 417 39.56 -3.02 7.93
N ALA A 418 40.43 -3.71 7.19
CA ALA A 418 40.47 -3.60 5.74
C ALA A 418 39.17 -4.17 5.11
N VAL A 419 38.63 -3.45 4.12
CA VAL A 419 37.48 -3.86 3.31
C VAL A 419 37.90 -4.81 2.19
N ASP A 420 36.93 -5.61 1.73
CA ASP A 420 37.03 -6.45 0.55
C ASP A 420 38.15 -7.52 0.61
N LEU A 421 38.53 -7.92 1.84
CA LEU A 421 39.59 -8.89 2.13
C LEU A 421 39.02 -10.26 2.49
N VAL A 422 39.60 -11.33 1.94
CA VAL A 422 39.25 -12.70 2.31
C VAL A 422 39.73 -13.01 3.73
N THR A 423 38.79 -13.26 4.65
CA THR A 423 39.09 -13.48 6.08
C THR A 423 38.80 -14.89 6.56
N GLU A 424 38.30 -15.79 5.70
CA GLU A 424 38.04 -17.17 6.09
C GLU A 424 39.30 -17.92 6.57
N GLN A 425 39.30 -18.38 7.81
CA GLN A 425 40.38 -19.11 8.46
C GLN A 425 39.93 -20.52 8.88
N ALA A 426 40.83 -21.49 8.78
CA ALA A 426 40.62 -22.81 9.37
C ALA A 426 40.80 -22.76 10.89
N ILE A 427 39.96 -23.49 11.62
CA ILE A 427 40.13 -23.78 13.04
C ILE A 427 41.23 -24.83 13.18
N THR A 428 42.25 -24.54 13.98
CA THR A 428 43.44 -25.40 14.14
C THR A 428 43.47 -26.12 15.49
N GLY A 429 42.67 -25.68 16.46
CA GLY A 429 42.52 -26.30 17.78
C GLY A 429 41.14 -26.93 18.00
N THR A 430 41.00 -27.75 19.04
CA THR A 430 39.68 -28.27 19.47
C THR A 430 39.16 -27.42 20.63
N ALA A 431 37.91 -26.99 20.55
CA ALA A 431 37.22 -26.32 21.65
C ALA A 431 35.79 -26.85 21.80
N ALA A 432 35.40 -27.16 23.04
CA ALA A 432 34.07 -27.68 23.35
C ALA A 432 33.00 -26.57 23.34
N ALA A 433 31.72 -26.95 23.29
CA ALA A 433 30.64 -26.02 23.62
C ALA A 433 30.86 -25.44 25.03
N GLY A 434 30.66 -24.14 25.18
CA GLY A 434 30.96 -23.40 26.41
C GLY A 434 32.40 -22.91 26.52
N ALA A 435 33.29 -23.20 25.57
CA ALA A 435 34.63 -22.59 25.54
C ALA A 435 34.54 -21.08 25.24
N SER A 436 35.47 -20.28 25.80
CA SER A 436 35.55 -18.83 25.61
C SER A 436 36.59 -18.41 24.57
N SER A 437 37.20 -19.35 23.85
CA SER A 437 38.19 -19.05 22.83
C SER A 437 38.26 -20.13 21.75
N ILE A 438 38.72 -19.71 20.58
CA ILE A 438 38.99 -20.57 19.41
C ILE A 438 40.37 -20.26 18.86
N VAL A 439 41.04 -21.27 18.30
CA VAL A 439 42.35 -21.12 17.67
C VAL A 439 42.20 -21.25 16.16
N ILE A 440 42.65 -20.23 15.44
CA ILE A 440 42.55 -20.13 13.98
C ILE A 440 43.94 -20.16 13.32
N THR A 441 44.00 -20.06 12.00
CA THR A 441 45.27 -20.12 11.25
C THR A 441 46.03 -18.78 11.30
N ASN A 442 45.35 -17.66 11.11
CA ASN A 442 45.93 -16.32 11.16
C ASN A 442 45.02 -15.33 11.92
N GLY A 443 45.41 -14.98 13.16
CA GLY A 443 44.68 -14.01 13.97
C GLY A 443 44.80 -12.56 13.51
N ALA A 444 45.79 -12.22 12.67
CA ALA A 444 46.03 -10.84 12.22
C ALA A 444 44.97 -10.32 11.23
N LEU A 445 44.04 -11.17 10.79
CA LEU A 445 42.91 -10.80 9.94
C LEU A 445 41.67 -10.38 10.75
N PHE A 446 41.78 -10.32 12.08
CA PHE A 446 40.67 -10.00 12.97
C PHE A 446 41.10 -8.91 13.95
N ASP A 447 40.12 -8.16 14.45
CA ASP A 447 40.35 -7.11 15.44
C ASP A 447 39.51 -7.35 16.70
N ALA A 448 40.11 -7.07 17.86
CA ALA A 448 39.38 -7.08 19.13
C ALA A 448 38.34 -5.95 19.13
N GLY A 449 37.11 -6.27 19.48
CA GLY A 449 35.96 -5.38 19.35
C GLY A 449 35.14 -5.60 18.07
N GLY A 450 35.63 -6.41 17.13
CA GLY A 450 34.89 -6.85 15.94
C GLY A 450 34.10 -8.15 16.17
N ASN A 451 33.51 -8.66 15.10
CA ASN A 451 32.68 -9.88 15.12
C ASN A 451 33.23 -10.97 14.20
N VAL A 452 33.09 -12.21 14.64
CA VAL A 452 33.46 -13.42 13.89
C VAL A 452 32.26 -14.34 13.77
N THR A 453 32.01 -14.86 12.57
CA THR A 453 31.04 -15.93 12.36
C THR A 453 31.79 -17.26 12.20
N VAL A 454 31.37 -18.27 12.95
CA VAL A 454 32.04 -19.57 13.03
C VAL A 454 31.15 -20.64 12.44
N LYS A 455 31.70 -21.43 11.53
CA LYS A 455 31.13 -22.72 11.09
C LYS A 455 31.57 -23.79 12.09
N HIS A 456 30.61 -24.38 12.78
CA HIS A 456 30.83 -25.43 13.76
C HIS A 456 30.87 -26.83 13.15
N ASP A 457 31.33 -27.81 13.94
CA ASP A 457 31.47 -29.21 13.52
C ASP A 457 30.14 -29.84 13.07
N ASN A 458 29.01 -29.32 13.57
CA ASN A 458 27.67 -29.76 13.20
C ASN A 458 27.11 -29.05 11.95
N GLY A 459 27.94 -28.30 11.22
CA GLY A 459 27.55 -27.55 10.03
C GLY A 459 26.76 -26.28 10.30
N ARG A 460 26.54 -25.90 11.57
CA ARG A 460 25.82 -24.67 11.93
C ARG A 460 26.74 -23.47 11.96
N TYR A 461 26.20 -22.32 11.57
CA TYR A 461 26.87 -21.04 11.66
C TYR A 461 26.38 -20.25 12.87
N TRP A 462 27.30 -19.59 13.57
CA TRP A 462 26.97 -18.69 14.66
C TRP A 462 27.98 -17.55 14.80
N THR A 463 27.48 -16.34 15.01
CA THR A 463 28.29 -15.14 15.22
C THR A 463 28.69 -15.00 16.69
N TYR A 464 29.89 -14.48 16.93
CA TYR A 464 30.45 -14.19 18.24
C TYR A 464 31.20 -12.86 18.22
N PHE A 465 31.20 -12.16 19.35
CA PHE A 465 31.99 -10.94 19.57
C PHE A 465 33.41 -11.29 20.00
N ILE A 466 34.40 -10.61 19.43
CA ILE A 466 35.82 -10.83 19.75
C ILE A 466 36.22 -9.87 20.87
N THR A 467 36.47 -10.38 22.07
CA THR A 467 36.88 -9.53 23.21
C THR A 467 38.37 -9.27 23.29
N ALA A 468 39.17 -10.23 22.83
CA ALA A 468 40.62 -10.15 22.84
C ALA A 468 41.21 -11.09 21.79
N ILE A 469 42.39 -10.73 21.28
CA ILE A 469 43.18 -11.55 20.36
C ILE A 469 44.56 -11.75 20.97
N SER A 470 45.00 -13.01 21.02
CA SER A 470 46.35 -13.37 21.45
C SER A 470 46.97 -14.29 20.40
N SER A 471 47.86 -13.72 19.56
CA SER A 471 48.38 -14.41 18.37
C SER A 471 47.21 -14.94 17.52
N ASN A 472 47.11 -16.27 17.35
CA ASN A 472 46.08 -16.94 16.56
C ASN A 472 44.84 -17.37 17.38
N THR A 473 44.73 -16.93 18.64
CA THR A 473 43.60 -17.26 19.51
C THR A 473 42.64 -16.09 19.61
N LEU A 474 41.39 -16.30 19.20
CA LEU A 474 40.29 -15.35 19.37
C LEU A 474 39.53 -15.68 20.66
N THR A 475 39.38 -14.71 21.55
CA THR A 475 38.51 -14.82 22.73
C THR A 475 37.11 -14.36 22.35
N THR A 476 36.11 -15.23 22.53
CA THR A 476 34.74 -15.04 22.03
C THR A 476 33.73 -14.84 23.15
N LEU A 477 32.72 -14.02 22.88
CA LEU A 477 31.54 -13.82 23.71
C LEU A 477 30.27 -13.79 22.81
N PRO A 478 29.17 -14.51 23.16
CA PRO A 478 29.07 -15.48 24.25
C PRO A 478 30.05 -16.64 24.04
N ARG A 479 30.18 -17.51 25.04
CA ARG A 479 30.96 -18.75 24.88
C ARG A 479 30.36 -19.61 23.76
N LEU A 480 31.19 -20.44 23.13
CA LEU A 480 30.81 -21.24 21.96
C LEU A 480 29.52 -22.02 22.20
N LYS A 481 28.57 -21.88 21.29
CA LYS A 481 27.29 -22.60 21.33
C LYS A 481 27.44 -24.08 21.03
N TRP A 482 28.38 -24.42 20.14
CA TRP A 482 28.67 -25.77 19.68
C TRP A 482 30.19 -26.00 19.63
N PRO A 483 30.66 -27.27 19.67
CA PRO A 483 32.08 -27.57 19.55
C PRO A 483 32.65 -27.17 18.18
N VAL A 484 33.97 -26.98 18.15
CA VAL A 484 34.77 -26.78 16.93
C VAL A 484 36.02 -27.67 16.99
N SER A 485 36.40 -28.20 15.83
CA SER A 485 37.63 -28.97 15.67
C SER A 485 38.16 -28.90 14.25
N ALA A 486 39.47 -29.08 14.09
CA ALA A 486 40.10 -29.18 12.78
C ALA A 486 39.56 -30.38 11.98
N ALA A 487 39.33 -31.51 12.64
CA ALA A 487 38.79 -32.73 12.03
C ALA A 487 37.32 -32.57 11.59
N GLY A 488 36.53 -31.75 12.30
CA GLY A 488 35.15 -31.42 11.95
C GLY A 488 35.02 -30.41 10.79
N GLY A 489 36.13 -29.91 10.25
CA GLY A 489 36.11 -28.92 9.17
C GLY A 489 35.57 -27.55 9.62
N ALA A 490 35.69 -27.23 10.91
CA ALA A 490 35.28 -25.94 11.46
C ALA A 490 36.14 -24.80 10.91
N ARG A 491 35.50 -23.66 10.66
CA ARG A 491 36.13 -22.46 10.09
C ARG A 491 35.57 -21.21 10.73
N ALA A 492 36.29 -20.11 10.63
CA ALA A 492 35.88 -18.80 11.13
C ALA A 492 36.08 -17.76 10.03
N GLU A 493 35.17 -16.80 9.93
CA GLU A 493 35.23 -15.68 8.97
C GLU A 493 34.83 -14.40 9.71
N ARG A 494 35.39 -13.25 9.32
CA ARG A 494 34.90 -11.97 9.84
C ARG A 494 33.43 -11.80 9.42
N THR A 495 32.60 -11.28 10.31
CA THR A 495 31.18 -11.11 10.02
C THR A 495 30.93 -10.09 8.90
N TRP A 496 31.80 -9.09 8.73
CA TRP A 496 31.73 -8.10 7.65
C TRP A 496 32.81 -8.33 6.60
N TYR A 497 32.40 -8.28 5.33
CA TYR A 497 33.31 -8.24 4.18
C TYR A 497 33.66 -6.79 3.82
N ASN A 498 32.64 -5.92 3.77
CA ASN A 498 32.80 -4.47 3.61
C ASN A 498 31.71 -3.72 4.36
N LYS A 499 31.61 -2.40 4.15
CA LYS A 499 30.72 -1.54 4.95
C LYS A 499 29.22 -1.83 4.78
N ALA A 500 28.82 -2.33 3.61
CA ALA A 500 27.41 -2.55 3.29
C ALA A 500 27.04 -4.04 3.27
N HIS A 501 28.02 -4.94 3.22
CA HIS A 501 27.78 -6.36 3.00
C HIS A 501 28.48 -7.25 4.05
N PRO A 502 27.73 -8.16 4.69
CA PRO A 502 28.31 -9.15 5.56
C PRO A 502 29.07 -10.20 4.75
N GLY A 503 29.98 -10.92 5.42
CA GLY A 503 30.66 -12.08 4.87
C GLY A 503 29.71 -13.27 4.70
N LYS A 504 30.11 -14.23 3.85
CA LYS A 504 29.27 -15.38 3.47
C LYS A 504 28.82 -16.22 4.66
N PHE A 505 29.63 -16.38 5.71
CA PHE A 505 29.25 -17.21 6.86
C PHE A 505 28.07 -16.62 7.61
N TYR A 506 27.94 -15.30 7.68
CA TYR A 506 26.75 -14.68 8.28
C TYR A 506 25.54 -14.81 7.35
N MET A 507 25.70 -14.62 6.04
CA MET A 507 24.60 -14.86 5.07
C MET A 507 24.08 -16.30 5.18
N ARG A 508 24.98 -17.27 5.39
CA ARG A 508 24.62 -18.66 5.65
C ARG A 508 23.92 -18.86 7.00
N GLN A 509 24.39 -18.21 8.06
CA GLN A 509 23.69 -18.21 9.33
C GLN A 509 22.25 -17.70 9.16
N LEU A 510 22.04 -16.60 8.44
CA LEU A 510 20.72 -16.03 8.19
C LEU A 510 19.82 -17.00 7.42
N GLY A 511 20.33 -17.64 6.36
CA GLY A 511 19.61 -18.71 5.65
C GLY A 511 19.26 -19.90 6.54
N GLN A 512 20.15 -20.31 7.44
CA GLN A 512 19.87 -21.35 8.43
C GLN A 512 18.81 -20.95 9.46
N ARG A 513 18.78 -19.68 9.88
CA ARG A 513 17.75 -19.16 10.78
C ARG A 513 16.38 -19.22 10.13
N LEU A 514 16.28 -18.74 8.89
CA LEU A 514 15.05 -18.78 8.08
C LEU A 514 14.48 -20.21 7.94
N ALA A 515 15.34 -21.19 7.69
CA ALA A 515 14.91 -22.58 7.50
C ALA A 515 14.61 -23.32 8.82
N ARG A 516 15.40 -23.07 9.87
CA ARG A 516 15.43 -23.95 11.06
C ARG A 516 14.77 -23.36 12.30
N GLU A 517 14.64 -22.04 12.40
CA GLU A 517 13.97 -21.43 13.54
C GLU A 517 12.47 -21.74 13.51
N LYS A 518 11.94 -21.99 14.70
CA LYS A 518 10.54 -22.32 14.88
C LYS A 518 9.70 -21.06 14.79
N GLU A 519 8.49 -21.21 14.30
CA GLU A 519 7.54 -20.11 14.12
C GLU A 519 7.39 -19.27 15.39
N TRP A 520 7.26 -19.91 16.55
CA TRP A 520 7.13 -19.23 17.84
C TRP A 520 8.32 -18.34 18.20
N GLN A 521 9.52 -18.59 17.67
CA GLN A 521 10.71 -17.78 17.97
C GLN A 521 10.60 -16.38 17.35
N ASN A 522 9.95 -16.31 16.18
CA ASN A 522 9.92 -15.14 15.31
C ASN A 522 8.48 -14.59 15.10
N CYS A 523 7.49 -15.16 15.79
CA CYS A 523 6.12 -14.67 15.73
C CYS A 523 6.01 -13.23 16.27
N LEU A 524 5.00 -12.53 15.77
CA LEU A 524 4.63 -11.17 16.18
C LEU A 524 3.35 -11.23 17.04
N PRO A 525 3.10 -10.22 17.91
CA PRO A 525 1.91 -10.15 18.73
C PRO A 525 0.68 -9.67 17.93
N THR A 526 0.42 -10.26 16.77
CA THR A 526 -0.70 -9.90 15.88
C THR A 526 -2.07 -10.13 16.52
N LYS A 527 -2.12 -11.00 17.53
CA LYS A 527 -3.32 -11.35 18.33
C LYS A 527 -3.41 -10.56 19.64
N GLY A 528 -2.59 -9.51 19.79
CA GLY A 528 -2.59 -8.62 20.95
C GLY A 528 -1.60 -9.02 22.04
N ARG A 529 -1.17 -8.00 22.81
CA ARG A 529 -0.23 -8.15 23.93
C ARG A 529 -0.98 -8.41 25.23
N LEU A 530 -0.51 -9.41 25.98
CA LEU A 530 -0.96 -9.70 27.34
C LEU A 530 -0.18 -8.85 28.35
N PHE A 531 1.11 -8.63 28.10
CA PHE A 531 1.97 -7.78 28.90
C PHE A 531 3.04 -7.12 28.04
N PHE A 532 3.39 -5.87 28.35
CA PHE A 532 4.57 -5.22 27.79
C PHE A 532 5.14 -4.21 28.78
N SER A 533 6.45 -4.25 28.96
CA SER A 533 7.22 -3.27 29.71
C SER A 533 8.55 -2.97 29.00
N GLN A 534 8.94 -1.71 29.02
CA GLN A 534 10.26 -1.22 28.57
C GLN A 534 10.82 -0.17 29.56
N PHE A 535 10.19 -0.08 30.73
CA PHE A 535 10.58 0.76 31.86
C PHE A 535 10.67 2.26 31.57
N VAL A 536 10.02 2.75 30.51
CA VAL A 536 10.01 4.18 30.14
C VAL A 536 9.47 5.04 31.28
N ASN A 537 8.40 4.58 31.93
CA ASN A 537 7.66 5.24 33.00
C ASN A 537 7.89 4.59 34.37
N SER A 538 9.13 4.16 34.68
CA SER A 538 9.60 3.42 35.87
C SER A 538 9.37 4.06 37.26
N GLY A 539 8.24 4.74 37.46
CA GLY A 539 7.85 5.58 38.59
C GLY A 539 6.34 5.92 38.60
N SER A 540 5.64 5.80 37.46
CA SER A 540 4.30 6.35 37.28
C SER A 540 3.24 5.32 36.90
N LEU A 541 3.62 4.14 36.38
CA LEU A 541 2.69 3.09 35.97
C LEU A 541 3.07 1.76 36.60
N ALA A 542 2.11 1.09 37.23
CA ALA A 542 2.32 -0.19 37.91
C ALA A 542 2.82 -1.31 36.98
N ASN A 543 2.42 -1.32 35.71
CA ASN A 543 2.80 -2.35 34.74
C ASN A 543 4.18 -2.11 34.09
N ASP A 544 4.81 -0.96 34.34
CA ASP A 544 6.13 -0.59 33.81
C ASP A 544 7.18 -0.54 34.94
N GLN A 545 6.90 -1.28 36.03
CA GLN A 545 7.77 -1.51 37.17
C GLN A 545 7.82 -3.01 37.50
N LEU A 546 8.98 -3.47 37.95
CA LEU A 546 9.16 -4.74 38.61
C LEU A 546 8.90 -4.63 40.11
N VAL A 547 8.37 -5.71 40.68
CA VAL A 547 8.17 -5.95 42.10
C VAL A 547 9.29 -6.87 42.60
N ALA A 548 9.96 -6.48 43.68
CA ALA A 548 11.04 -7.28 44.26
C ALA A 548 10.55 -8.67 44.73
N ILE A 549 11.40 -9.69 44.55
CA ILE A 549 11.24 -11.02 45.13
C ILE A 549 12.33 -11.21 46.18
N ALA A 550 11.94 -11.68 47.36
CA ALA A 550 12.81 -11.91 48.50
C ALA A 550 13.65 -10.65 48.84
N GLY A 551 14.98 -10.75 48.86
CA GLY A 551 15.90 -9.65 49.15
C GLY A 551 16.34 -8.83 47.93
N GLY A 552 15.75 -9.07 46.75
CA GLY A 552 16.12 -8.36 45.53
C GLY A 552 15.91 -6.85 45.60
N VAL A 553 16.87 -6.06 45.12
CA VAL A 553 16.76 -4.59 45.03
C VAL A 553 16.68 -4.20 43.56
N ILE A 554 15.69 -3.37 43.20
CA ILE A 554 15.44 -3.00 41.79
C ILE A 554 15.77 -1.52 41.58
N ASN A 555 16.67 -1.27 40.63
CA ASN A 555 17.07 0.04 40.16
C ASN A 555 16.79 0.15 38.66
N TYR A 556 16.48 1.35 38.15
CA TYR A 556 16.25 1.57 36.72
C TYR A 556 17.26 2.54 36.15
N TYR A 557 17.85 2.19 35.02
CA TYR A 557 18.95 2.93 34.39
C TYR A 557 18.64 3.16 32.92
N ASP A 558 18.84 4.38 32.45
CA ASP A 558 18.71 4.72 31.04
C ASP A 558 19.93 4.28 30.22
N GLU A 559 19.79 4.27 28.90
CA GLU A 559 20.85 3.90 27.94
C GLU A 559 22.12 4.77 28.06
N SER A 560 22.00 5.99 28.59
CA SER A 560 23.07 6.98 28.70
C SER A 560 23.82 6.92 30.04
N SER A 561 23.30 6.19 31.02
CA SER A 561 23.78 6.16 32.40
C SER A 561 25.03 5.29 32.58
N SER A 562 26.15 5.74 32.01
CA SER A 562 27.45 5.08 32.00
C SER A 562 28.20 5.01 33.35
N ASN A 563 27.56 5.37 34.46
CA ASN A 563 28.21 5.66 35.76
C ASN A 563 27.81 4.71 36.90
N VAL A 564 27.61 3.42 36.63
CA VAL A 564 27.42 2.41 37.69
C VAL A 564 28.74 1.68 37.94
N ALA A 565 29.34 1.90 39.11
CA ALA A 565 30.70 1.50 39.48
C ALA A 565 31.00 -0.02 39.49
N SER A 566 30.00 -0.88 39.25
CA SER A 566 30.14 -2.34 39.16
C SER A 566 30.09 -2.88 37.72
N ALA A 567 29.90 -2.03 36.71
CA ALA A 567 29.68 -2.45 35.33
C ALA A 567 30.95 -2.24 34.48
N ASN A 568 31.69 -3.32 34.21
CA ASN A 568 32.73 -3.33 33.17
C ASN A 568 32.16 -3.32 31.73
N ALA A 569 30.95 -2.79 31.54
CA ALA A 569 30.39 -2.42 30.25
C ALA A 569 29.19 -1.49 30.51
N PRO A 570 29.07 -0.33 29.83
CA PRO A 570 27.78 0.32 29.69
C PRO A 570 26.76 -0.68 29.12
N VAL A 571 25.46 -0.40 29.25
CA VAL A 571 24.38 -1.16 28.60
C VAL A 571 24.43 -0.90 27.08
N ARG A 572 25.54 -1.26 26.43
CA ARG A 572 25.88 -0.94 25.03
C ARG A 572 24.92 -1.60 24.03
N PHE A 573 24.00 -2.45 24.50
CA PHE A 573 22.98 -3.14 23.71
C PHE A 573 21.61 -3.19 24.41
N ALA A 574 21.33 -2.29 25.37
CA ALA A 574 19.94 -2.09 25.77
C ALA A 574 19.16 -1.41 24.64
N ILE A 575 17.91 -1.83 24.48
CA ILE A 575 16.92 -1.29 23.55
C ILE A 575 16.25 -0.05 24.17
N GLY A 576 16.35 0.15 25.48
CA GLY A 576 15.81 1.29 26.21
C GLY A 576 16.29 1.40 27.66
N LYS A 577 15.37 1.77 28.57
CA LYS A 577 15.67 1.79 30.00
C LYS A 577 15.67 0.35 30.53
N ALA A 578 16.69 -0.03 31.30
CA ALA A 578 16.80 -1.37 31.86
C ALA A 578 16.55 -1.39 33.38
N ALA A 579 15.90 -2.45 33.86
CA ALA A 579 15.78 -2.79 35.26
C ALA A 579 16.99 -3.63 35.70
N TYR A 580 17.75 -3.10 36.65
CA TYR A 580 18.83 -3.76 37.36
C TYR A 580 18.29 -4.34 38.66
N ILE A 581 18.31 -5.66 38.75
CA ILE A 581 17.83 -6.44 39.88
C ILE A 581 19.06 -6.96 40.61
N ASP A 582 19.47 -6.27 41.67
CA ASP A 582 20.57 -6.72 42.52
C ASP A 582 20.14 -7.99 43.28
N VAL A 583 20.94 -9.05 43.13
CA VAL A 583 20.73 -10.35 43.76
C VAL A 583 21.88 -10.63 44.72
N ALA A 584 21.57 -10.72 46.01
CA ALA A 584 22.57 -10.95 47.06
C ALA A 584 22.67 -12.43 47.45
N ALA A 585 21.56 -13.17 47.33
CA ALA A 585 21.47 -14.60 47.60
C ALA A 585 20.62 -15.33 46.53
N ALA A 586 20.76 -16.65 46.48
CA ALA A 586 19.88 -17.47 45.66
C ALA A 586 18.42 -17.34 46.12
N GLY A 587 17.50 -17.09 45.20
CA GLY A 587 16.09 -16.80 45.47
C GLY A 587 15.72 -15.32 45.38
N ASP A 588 16.71 -14.41 45.44
CA ASP A 588 16.48 -12.98 45.20
C ASP A 588 16.15 -12.72 43.73
N GLY A 589 15.32 -11.71 43.48
CA GLY A 589 14.91 -11.40 42.12
C GLY A 589 13.90 -10.27 41.99
N GLY A 590 13.25 -10.22 40.84
CA GLY A 590 12.17 -9.29 40.55
C GLY A 590 11.11 -9.94 39.66
N ARG A 591 9.87 -9.47 39.72
CA ARG A 591 8.78 -9.90 38.84
C ARG A 591 8.02 -8.75 38.23
N THR A 592 7.38 -9.00 37.10
CA THR A 592 6.41 -8.06 36.52
C THR A 592 5.19 -7.88 37.44
N ALA A 593 4.40 -6.84 37.18
CA ALA A 593 3.02 -6.80 37.66
C ALA A 593 2.25 -8.04 37.17
N ILE A 594 1.19 -8.38 37.91
CA ILE A 594 0.26 -9.47 37.54
C ILE A 594 -0.61 -8.98 36.38
N PHE A 595 -0.77 -9.79 35.34
CA PHE A 595 -1.56 -9.46 34.15
C PHE A 595 -2.53 -10.58 33.76
N PRO A 596 -3.74 -10.25 33.26
CA PRO A 596 -4.78 -11.22 32.97
C PRO A 596 -4.51 -12.05 31.71
N VAL A 597 -4.93 -13.31 31.71
CA VAL A 597 -4.76 -14.28 30.60
C VAL A 597 -5.98 -15.16 30.33
N ALA A 598 -7.17 -14.77 30.83
CA ALA A 598 -8.38 -15.55 30.69
C ALA A 598 -8.68 -15.91 29.21
N GLY A 599 -8.81 -17.20 28.91
CA GLY A 599 -9.10 -17.71 27.57
C GLY A 599 -7.86 -17.92 26.67
N VAL A 600 -6.65 -17.65 27.17
CA VAL A 600 -5.40 -17.92 26.45
C VAL A 600 -4.88 -19.31 26.82
N THR A 601 -4.65 -20.17 25.84
CA THR A 601 -4.08 -21.52 26.03
C THR A 601 -2.60 -21.60 25.63
N GLY A 602 -2.16 -20.69 24.76
CA GLY A 602 -0.80 -20.57 24.28
C GLY A 602 -0.38 -19.11 24.21
N ALA A 603 0.78 -18.81 24.78
CA ALA A 603 1.39 -17.49 24.76
C ALA A 603 2.89 -17.60 24.48
N ILE A 604 3.50 -16.48 24.09
CA ILE A 604 4.93 -16.36 23.87
C ILE A 604 5.45 -15.25 24.79
N LEU A 605 6.50 -15.56 25.55
CA LEU A 605 7.29 -14.59 26.29
C LEU A 605 8.51 -14.22 25.43
N ARG A 606 8.69 -12.94 25.14
CA ARG A 606 9.91 -12.39 24.55
C ARG A 606 10.53 -11.41 25.53
N VAL A 607 11.80 -11.61 25.86
CA VAL A 607 12.47 -10.79 26.87
C VAL A 607 13.95 -10.62 26.59
N VAL A 608 14.47 -9.42 26.85
CA VAL A 608 15.90 -9.13 26.80
C VAL A 608 16.46 -9.23 28.21
N VAL A 609 17.36 -10.20 28.44
CA VAL A 609 17.96 -10.44 29.76
C VAL A 609 19.45 -10.73 29.64
N HIS A 610 20.22 -10.25 30.62
CA HIS A 610 21.56 -10.74 30.89
C HIS A 610 21.91 -10.63 32.38
N CYS A 611 22.99 -11.26 32.81
CA CYS A 611 23.54 -11.12 34.16
C CYS A 611 24.82 -10.29 34.12
N SER A 612 25.11 -9.52 35.18
CA SER A 612 26.33 -8.70 35.28
C SER A 612 27.62 -9.48 35.51
N ARG A 613 27.52 -10.81 35.72
CA ARG A 613 28.65 -11.70 35.95
C ARG A 613 28.41 -13.08 35.37
N SER A 614 29.49 -13.74 34.96
CA SER A 614 29.49 -15.09 34.37
C SER A 614 29.21 -16.23 35.36
N ASP A 615 29.25 -15.93 36.65
CA ASP A 615 28.97 -16.87 37.74
C ASP A 615 27.57 -16.68 38.36
N THR A 616 26.87 -15.59 38.03
CA THR A 616 25.46 -15.38 38.35
C THR A 616 24.58 -16.12 37.35
N VAL A 617 23.65 -16.94 37.85
CA VAL A 617 22.68 -17.67 37.01
C VAL A 617 21.27 -17.12 37.26
N CYS A 618 20.62 -16.64 36.19
CA CYS A 618 19.23 -16.19 36.21
C CYS A 618 18.31 -17.30 35.71
N THR A 619 17.19 -17.51 36.40
CA THR A 619 16.07 -18.33 35.91
C THR A 619 14.86 -17.43 35.69
N ILE A 620 14.30 -17.50 34.48
CA ILE A 620 13.07 -16.83 34.07
C ILE A 620 11.92 -17.80 34.29
N ARG A 621 10.88 -17.39 35.02
CA ARG A 621 9.67 -18.19 35.26
C ARG A 621 8.43 -17.41 34.89
N VAL A 622 7.47 -18.06 34.25
CA VAL A 622 6.11 -17.53 34.11
C VAL A 622 5.22 -18.27 35.10
N VAL A 623 4.64 -17.54 36.04
CA VAL A 623 3.93 -18.09 37.20
C VAL A 623 2.48 -17.61 37.20
N ASP A 624 1.52 -18.49 37.48
CA ASP A 624 0.10 -18.14 37.61
C ASP A 624 -0.33 -17.84 39.05
N ASP A 625 -1.61 -17.49 39.22
CA ASP A 625 -2.23 -17.16 40.51
C ASP A 625 -2.13 -18.28 41.56
N ASP A 626 -2.04 -19.54 41.14
CA ASP A 626 -1.90 -20.72 42.02
C ASP A 626 -0.43 -21.10 42.24
N ALA A 627 0.50 -20.20 41.89
CA ALA A 627 1.94 -20.39 41.95
C ALA A 627 2.48 -21.53 41.09
N ARG A 628 1.74 -21.97 40.06
CA ARG A 628 2.21 -22.99 39.10
C ARG A 628 3.10 -22.34 38.04
N VAL A 629 4.14 -23.06 37.63
CA VAL A 629 5.09 -22.60 36.62
C VAL A 629 4.60 -23.02 35.23
N ASN A 630 4.21 -22.02 34.44
CA ASN A 630 3.67 -22.19 33.07
C ASN A 630 4.80 -22.22 32.02
N ALA A 631 5.97 -21.65 32.34
CA ALA A 631 7.21 -21.78 31.59
C ALA A 631 8.41 -21.50 32.50
N GLU A 632 9.52 -22.21 32.30
CA GLU A 632 10.78 -21.98 33.00
C GLU A 632 11.94 -22.04 32.01
N PHE A 633 12.90 -21.12 32.16
CA PHE A 633 14.11 -21.09 31.36
C PHE A 633 15.29 -20.60 32.18
N VAL A 634 16.39 -21.36 32.16
CA VAL A 634 17.65 -20.95 32.80
C VAL A 634 18.50 -20.22 31.77
N VAL A 635 18.80 -18.96 32.05
CA VAL A 635 19.71 -18.14 31.23
C VAL A 635 21.10 -18.79 31.24
N PRO A 636 21.64 -19.22 30.09
CA PRO A 636 22.92 -19.90 30.05
C PRO A 636 24.04 -19.01 30.59
N ALA A 637 24.92 -19.54 31.44
CA ALA A 637 26.08 -18.80 31.99
C ALA A 637 27.00 -18.20 30.89
N ALA A 638 26.96 -18.77 29.68
CA ALA A 638 27.65 -18.25 28.49
C ALA A 638 27.14 -16.90 27.99
N SER A 639 25.90 -16.53 28.33
CA SER A 639 25.22 -15.30 27.91
C SER A 639 25.30 -14.17 28.94
N SER A 640 25.88 -14.44 30.11
CA SER A 640 26.17 -13.41 31.10
C SER A 640 27.08 -12.34 30.50
N ASN A 641 26.74 -11.07 30.75
CA ASN A 641 27.32 -9.85 30.19
C ASN A 641 26.93 -9.52 28.74
N ILE A 642 25.99 -10.23 28.12
CA ILE A 642 25.53 -9.94 26.77
C ILE A 642 24.00 -9.88 26.76
N PRO A 643 23.40 -8.71 26.53
CA PRO A 643 21.97 -8.59 26.30
C PRO A 643 21.54 -9.55 25.20
N THR A 644 20.69 -10.51 25.54
CA THR A 644 20.21 -11.54 24.62
C THR A 644 18.69 -11.55 24.66
N VAL A 645 18.05 -11.60 23.49
CA VAL A 645 16.61 -11.83 23.41
C VAL A 645 16.33 -13.31 23.59
N TYR A 646 15.56 -13.62 24.62
CA TYR A 646 14.99 -14.94 24.85
C TYR A 646 13.52 -14.91 24.46
N THR A 647 13.18 -15.68 23.44
CA THR A 647 11.79 -16.02 23.14
C THR A 647 11.51 -17.38 23.78
N LEU A 648 10.35 -17.55 24.42
CA LEU A 648 9.97 -18.75 25.15
C LEU A 648 8.48 -19.06 24.93
N PRO A 649 8.12 -20.30 24.55
CA PRO A 649 6.73 -20.70 24.51
C PRO A 649 6.18 -20.88 25.92
N VAL A 650 5.00 -20.34 26.17
CA VAL A 650 4.26 -20.42 27.43
C VAL A 650 2.99 -21.22 27.19
N ARG A 651 2.86 -22.37 27.85
CA ARG A 651 1.63 -23.16 27.85
C ARG A 651 0.83 -22.75 29.08
N VAL A 652 -0.22 -21.95 28.85
CA VAL A 652 -1.03 -21.40 29.93
C VAL A 652 -1.97 -22.50 30.42
N HIS A 653 -1.99 -22.75 31.73
CA HIS A 653 -2.96 -23.67 32.33
C HIS A 653 -4.39 -23.16 32.07
N GLY A 654 -5.30 -24.05 31.64
CA GLY A 654 -6.62 -23.66 31.14
C GLY A 654 -7.52 -22.94 32.16
N ASP A 655 -7.20 -23.04 33.44
CA ASP A 655 -7.88 -22.40 34.56
C ASP A 655 -7.15 -21.14 35.10
N ALA A 656 -5.95 -20.83 34.59
CA ALA A 656 -5.19 -19.65 34.99
C ALA A 656 -5.92 -18.36 34.58
N LYS A 657 -6.04 -17.42 35.53
CA LYS A 657 -6.68 -16.12 35.29
C LYS A 657 -5.67 -15.02 35.06
N ASN A 658 -4.55 -15.05 35.78
CA ASN A 658 -3.46 -14.11 35.63
C ASN A 658 -2.10 -14.82 35.62
N LEU A 659 -1.10 -14.15 35.04
CA LEU A 659 0.31 -14.54 35.07
C LEU A 659 1.19 -13.39 35.58
N SER A 660 2.42 -13.74 35.98
CA SER A 660 3.53 -12.80 36.13
C SER A 660 4.85 -13.45 35.69
N VAL A 661 5.77 -12.65 35.16
CA VAL A 661 7.12 -13.10 34.75
C VAL A 661 8.10 -12.78 35.86
N HIS A 662 8.83 -13.78 36.34
CA HIS A 662 9.80 -13.68 37.42
C HIS A 662 11.23 -13.87 36.87
N PHE A 663 12.16 -13.04 37.34
CA PHE A 663 13.59 -13.16 37.14
C PHE A 663 14.23 -13.47 38.48
N VAL A 664 14.74 -14.69 38.67
CA VAL A 664 15.25 -15.16 39.97
C VAL A 664 16.70 -15.59 39.84
N GLY A 665 17.57 -15.11 40.73
CA GLY A 665 18.95 -15.59 40.84
C GLY A 665 18.97 -16.97 41.46
N THR A 666 19.42 -18.01 40.75
CA THR A 666 19.49 -19.39 41.27
C THR A 666 20.86 -19.76 41.81
N THR A 667 21.92 -19.09 41.37
CA THR A 667 23.27 -19.25 41.91
C THR A 667 23.95 -17.89 41.91
N VAL A 668 24.43 -17.47 43.09
CA VAL A 668 25.05 -16.16 43.32
C VAL A 668 26.32 -16.36 44.16
N PRO A 669 27.46 -16.69 43.53
CA PRO A 669 28.70 -16.96 44.28
C PRO A 669 29.27 -15.71 44.95
N VAL A 670 28.98 -14.53 44.38
CA VAL A 670 29.27 -13.18 44.88
C VAL A 670 28.10 -12.29 44.44
N ALA A 671 27.76 -11.24 45.20
CA ALA A 671 26.69 -10.30 44.85
C ALA A 671 26.78 -9.86 43.38
N GLY A 672 25.68 -10.03 42.65
CA GLY A 672 25.56 -9.77 41.21
C GLY A 672 24.22 -9.11 40.88
N ALA A 673 23.97 -8.86 39.60
CA ALA A 673 22.72 -8.26 39.14
C ALA A 673 22.16 -9.01 37.94
N ILE A 674 20.83 -9.11 37.87
CA ILE A 674 20.09 -9.49 36.67
C ILE A 674 19.62 -8.20 36.01
N ILE A 675 19.90 -8.04 34.72
CA ILE A 675 19.50 -6.87 33.95
C ILE A 675 18.42 -7.32 32.97
N ALA A 676 17.22 -6.82 33.14
CA ALA A 676 16.09 -7.01 32.24
C ALA A 676 15.74 -5.68 31.57
N ASP A 677 15.45 -5.69 30.27
CA ASP A 677 15.10 -4.49 29.51
C ASP A 677 13.66 -4.59 28.99
N GLN A 678 13.46 -5.00 27.74
CA GLN A 678 12.12 -5.19 27.21
C GLN A 678 11.55 -6.54 27.65
N ILE A 679 10.33 -6.54 28.19
CA ILE A 679 9.57 -7.73 28.55
C ILE A 679 8.24 -7.69 27.82
N GLU A 680 7.92 -8.72 27.06
CA GLU A 680 6.71 -8.80 26.27
C GLU A 680 6.09 -10.20 26.36
N VAL A 681 4.79 -10.26 26.61
CA VAL A 681 4.01 -11.51 26.59
C VAL A 681 2.80 -11.30 25.70
N PHE A 682 2.54 -12.24 24.79
CA PHE A 682 1.43 -12.14 23.84
C PHE A 682 0.85 -13.50 23.48
N ALA A 683 -0.42 -13.52 23.09
CA ALA A 683 -1.10 -14.74 22.70
C ALA A 683 -0.61 -15.21 21.32
N ALA A 684 -0.06 -16.42 21.25
CA ALA A 684 0.42 -17.02 20.01
C ALA A 684 0.58 -18.54 20.17
N SER A 685 0.59 -19.26 19.05
CA SER A 685 0.77 -20.71 19.07
C SER A 685 2.18 -21.07 19.57
N PRO A 686 2.32 -21.94 20.59
CA PRO A 686 3.60 -22.48 20.99
C PRO A 686 4.01 -23.69 20.12
N SER A 687 3.47 -23.81 18.89
CA SER A 687 3.75 -24.92 17.95
C SER A 687 5.22 -24.96 17.57
N GLY A 688 5.85 -26.14 17.59
CA GLY A 688 7.25 -26.34 17.23
C GLY A 688 7.53 -26.39 15.72
N GLU A 689 6.63 -25.84 14.90
CA GLU A 689 6.69 -25.91 13.43
C GLU A 689 7.73 -24.93 12.87
N ALA A 690 8.26 -25.24 11.68
CA ALA A 690 9.18 -24.35 10.98
C ALA A 690 8.42 -23.15 10.40
N ALA A 691 9.08 -21.99 10.32
CA ALA A 691 8.46 -20.80 9.73
C ALA A 691 8.19 -20.95 8.22
N ILE A 692 9.00 -21.76 7.53
CA ILE A 692 8.89 -22.06 6.10
C ILE A 692 8.74 -23.59 5.94
N PRO A 693 7.63 -24.07 5.35
CA PRO A 693 7.48 -25.49 5.01
C PRO A 693 8.47 -25.97 3.95
N GLU A 694 8.81 -27.25 3.96
CA GLU A 694 9.76 -27.84 2.99
C GLU A 694 9.28 -27.78 1.54
N THR A 695 7.97 -27.66 1.29
CA THR A 695 7.39 -27.59 -0.07
C THR A 695 6.99 -26.16 -0.48
N ALA A 696 7.49 -25.14 0.21
CA ALA A 696 7.08 -23.76 -0.02
C ALA A 696 7.64 -23.20 -1.35
N VAL A 697 6.85 -22.34 -2.00
CA VAL A 697 7.36 -21.38 -3.00
C VAL A 697 7.72 -20.10 -2.27
N VAL A 698 9.01 -19.76 -2.24
CA VAL A 698 9.58 -18.66 -1.47
C VAL A 698 10.21 -17.65 -2.41
N VAL A 699 9.74 -16.42 -2.40
CA VAL A 699 10.40 -15.31 -3.09
C VAL A 699 11.18 -14.50 -2.07
N GLY A 700 12.50 -14.44 -2.20
CA GLY A 700 13.32 -13.47 -1.51
C GLY A 700 13.28 -12.14 -2.25
N TYR A 701 12.85 -11.09 -1.57
CA TYR A 701 12.63 -9.76 -2.11
C TYR A 701 13.35 -8.72 -1.24
N GLY A 702 14.20 -7.90 -1.84
CA GLY A 702 15.06 -7.02 -1.05
C GLY A 702 16.20 -6.41 -1.82
N ASP A 703 17.21 -5.96 -1.10
CA ASP A 703 18.36 -5.25 -1.66
C ASP A 703 19.50 -6.19 -2.12
N SER A 704 20.75 -5.71 -2.09
CA SER A 704 21.94 -6.48 -2.43
C SER A 704 22.20 -7.69 -1.52
N TRP A 705 21.60 -7.76 -0.33
CA TRP A 705 21.69 -8.92 0.57
C TRP A 705 20.90 -10.11 0.01
N VAL A 706 19.78 -9.82 -0.66
CA VAL A 706 18.96 -10.81 -1.36
C VAL A 706 19.58 -11.15 -2.69
N ALA A 707 19.95 -10.12 -3.49
CA ALA A 707 20.49 -10.33 -4.83
C ALA A 707 21.79 -11.16 -4.79
N GLY A 708 22.67 -10.90 -3.82
CA GLY A 708 24.01 -11.45 -3.79
C GLY A 708 24.90 -10.85 -4.90
N ASP A 709 26.18 -11.20 -4.91
CA ASP A 709 27.13 -10.82 -5.97
C ASP A 709 27.95 -12.05 -6.34
N ILE A 710 27.66 -12.65 -7.51
CA ILE A 710 28.31 -13.88 -7.99
C ILE A 710 29.55 -13.56 -8.85
N GLY A 711 29.96 -12.29 -8.91
CA GLY A 711 30.75 -11.76 -10.02
C GLY A 711 32.03 -10.99 -9.67
N SER A 712 32.72 -11.24 -8.54
CA SER A 712 34.17 -10.94 -8.40
C SER A 712 34.86 -11.40 -7.10
N SER A 713 34.15 -11.78 -6.03
CA SER A 713 34.78 -12.27 -4.79
C SER A 713 34.08 -13.50 -4.19
N THR A 714 34.84 -14.39 -3.55
CA THR A 714 34.36 -15.66 -2.97
C THR A 714 33.61 -15.51 -1.63
N GLU A 715 33.37 -14.28 -1.17
CA GLU A 715 32.81 -13.99 0.16
C GLU A 715 31.48 -13.21 0.13
N ARG A 716 30.98 -12.81 -1.04
CA ARG A 716 29.63 -12.24 -1.20
C ARG A 716 28.68 -13.31 -1.76
N GLU A 717 27.71 -13.74 -0.97
CA GLU A 717 26.74 -14.78 -1.33
C GLU A 717 25.35 -14.33 -0.90
N SER A 718 24.31 -14.61 -1.69
CA SER A 718 22.92 -14.42 -1.23
C SER A 718 22.61 -15.41 -0.11
N PHE A 719 21.96 -14.95 0.96
CA PHE A 719 21.48 -15.85 2.03
C PHE A 719 20.48 -16.89 1.51
N LEU A 720 19.81 -16.62 0.37
CA LEU A 720 18.91 -17.56 -0.29
C LEU A 720 19.63 -18.82 -0.77
N THR A 721 20.93 -18.74 -1.07
CA THR A 721 21.74 -19.90 -1.46
C THR A 721 21.80 -20.93 -0.33
N GLN A 722 22.01 -20.46 0.90
CA GLN A 722 21.98 -21.34 2.06
C GLN A 722 20.56 -21.76 2.42
N LEU A 723 19.55 -20.90 2.22
CA LEU A 723 18.15 -21.26 2.43
C LEU A 723 17.73 -22.44 1.54
N GLN A 724 18.05 -22.38 0.24
CA GLN A 724 17.78 -23.47 -0.71
C GLN A 724 18.51 -24.76 -0.33
N ALA A 725 19.73 -24.68 0.19
CA ALA A 725 20.48 -25.84 0.67
C ALA A 725 19.86 -26.48 1.93
N GLU A 726 19.15 -25.68 2.75
CA GLU A 726 18.46 -26.14 3.95
C GLU A 726 17.03 -26.65 3.65
N LEU A 727 16.41 -26.17 2.57
CA LEU A 727 15.07 -26.54 2.12
C LEU A 727 15.12 -27.03 0.65
N PRO A 728 15.65 -28.24 0.39
CA PRO A 728 15.91 -28.72 -0.98
C PRO A 728 14.63 -28.89 -1.82
N ASP A 729 13.49 -29.14 -1.16
CA ASP A 729 12.19 -29.35 -1.83
C ASP A 729 11.40 -28.05 -2.00
N ALA A 730 11.89 -26.93 -1.45
CA ALA A 730 11.27 -25.62 -1.61
C ALA A 730 11.78 -24.97 -2.90
N LEU A 731 10.91 -24.22 -3.58
CA LEU A 731 11.30 -23.38 -4.71
C LEU A 731 11.70 -22.01 -4.17
N VAL A 732 13.01 -21.74 -4.05
CA VAL A 732 13.53 -20.44 -3.61
C VAL A 732 13.89 -19.57 -4.80
N ILE A 733 13.23 -18.43 -4.92
CA ILE A 733 13.36 -17.48 -6.03
C ILE A 733 14.01 -16.20 -5.51
N ASN A 734 14.96 -15.66 -6.26
CA ASN A 734 15.71 -14.46 -5.91
C ASN A 734 15.26 -13.28 -6.77
N GLU A 735 14.56 -12.33 -6.15
CA GLU A 735 14.11 -11.07 -6.75
C GLU A 735 14.75 -9.87 -6.04
N GLY A 736 16.03 -10.00 -5.68
CA GLY A 736 16.81 -8.92 -5.08
C GLY A 736 17.11 -7.80 -6.09
N ILE A 737 16.94 -6.55 -5.67
CA ILE A 737 17.24 -5.32 -6.41
C ILE A 737 18.52 -4.71 -5.83
N PRO A 738 19.70 -4.90 -6.46
CA PRO A 738 20.95 -4.36 -5.93
C PRO A 738 20.87 -2.85 -5.69
N GLY A 739 21.10 -2.42 -4.45
CA GLY A 739 21.05 -1.01 -4.05
C GLY A 739 19.64 -0.43 -3.88
N GLY A 740 18.58 -1.22 -4.09
CA GLY A 740 17.20 -0.77 -3.93
C GLY A 740 16.84 -0.47 -2.48
N ASP A 741 16.02 0.55 -2.27
CA ASP A 741 15.41 0.87 -0.98
C ASP A 741 13.98 0.30 -0.85
N VAL A 742 13.30 0.53 0.27
CA VAL A 742 11.93 0.00 0.45
C VAL A 742 10.93 0.54 -0.57
N PHE A 743 11.13 1.75 -1.10
CA PHE A 743 10.25 2.38 -2.08
C PHE A 743 10.45 1.76 -3.46
N ASP A 744 11.68 1.45 -3.83
CA ASP A 744 11.98 0.67 -5.03
C ASP A 744 11.31 -0.70 -4.97
N LEU A 745 11.37 -1.38 -3.82
CA LEU A 745 10.66 -2.65 -3.60
C LEU A 745 9.14 -2.47 -3.74
N LEU A 746 8.56 -1.40 -3.18
CA LEU A 746 7.13 -1.18 -3.29
C LEU A 746 6.68 -0.92 -4.73
N ALA A 747 7.46 -0.14 -5.48
CA ALA A 747 7.18 0.20 -6.88
C ALA A 747 7.27 -1.03 -7.81
N ASN A 748 8.17 -1.97 -7.51
CA ASN A 748 8.43 -3.14 -8.35
C ASN A 748 7.73 -4.43 -7.86
N PHE A 749 6.88 -4.36 -6.82
CA PHE A 749 6.29 -5.55 -6.21
C PHE A 749 5.50 -6.40 -7.22
N ASP A 750 4.63 -5.77 -8.02
CA ASP A 750 3.72 -6.48 -8.92
C ASP A 750 4.45 -7.17 -10.08
N THR A 751 5.61 -6.63 -10.49
CA THR A 751 6.42 -7.21 -11.56
C THR A 751 7.40 -8.26 -11.06
N ALA A 752 7.96 -8.08 -9.86
CA ALA A 752 8.97 -8.97 -9.31
C ALA A 752 8.38 -10.16 -8.55
N VAL A 753 7.31 -9.97 -7.77
CA VAL A 753 6.83 -10.98 -6.81
C VAL A 753 5.63 -11.76 -7.32
N VAL A 754 4.63 -11.07 -7.89
CA VAL A 754 3.33 -11.67 -8.27
C VAL A 754 3.45 -12.79 -9.31
N PRO A 755 4.31 -12.70 -10.37
CA PRO A 755 4.39 -13.74 -11.40
C PRO A 755 4.77 -15.12 -10.87
N HIS A 756 5.45 -15.18 -9.72
CA HIS A 756 5.91 -16.42 -9.12
C HIS A 756 4.85 -17.17 -8.30
N SER A 757 3.69 -16.54 -8.07
CA SER A 757 2.61 -17.10 -7.21
C SER A 757 3.14 -17.65 -5.87
N PRO A 758 3.92 -16.86 -5.10
CA PRO A 758 4.60 -17.36 -3.92
C PRO A 758 3.64 -17.76 -2.79
N THR A 759 4.07 -18.75 -2.01
CA THR A 759 3.43 -19.05 -0.71
C THR A 759 4.03 -18.22 0.42
N HIS A 760 5.30 -17.80 0.29
CA HIS A 760 6.03 -17.02 1.26
C HIS A 760 6.87 -15.95 0.54
N VAL A 761 6.94 -14.75 1.11
CA VAL A 761 7.81 -13.68 0.62
C VAL A 761 8.70 -13.23 1.76
N ILE A 762 10.02 -13.39 1.59
CA ILE A 762 11.02 -12.91 2.54
C ILE A 762 11.38 -11.49 2.13
N VAL A 763 11.16 -10.51 3.01
CA VAL A 763 11.51 -9.11 2.76
C VAL A 763 12.77 -8.73 3.55
N CYS A 764 13.80 -8.28 2.83
CA CYS A 764 15.05 -7.79 3.42
C CYS A 764 15.37 -6.39 2.86
N ALA A 765 14.99 -5.36 3.61
CA ALA A 765 15.16 -3.94 3.27
C ALA A 765 15.58 -3.14 4.51
N GLY A 766 15.97 -1.87 4.32
CA GLY A 766 16.37 -0.97 5.40
C GLY A 766 17.86 -0.64 5.43
N THR A 767 18.71 -1.42 4.75
CA THR A 767 20.16 -1.13 4.66
C THR A 767 20.37 0.19 3.92
N ASN A 768 19.86 0.30 2.69
CA ASN A 768 20.03 1.51 1.87
C ASN A 768 19.27 2.70 2.45
N ASP A 769 18.09 2.46 3.02
CA ASP A 769 17.22 3.45 3.67
C ASP A 769 17.87 4.11 4.91
N ALA A 770 18.70 3.34 5.64
CA ALA A 770 19.46 3.86 6.77
C ALA A 770 20.79 4.50 6.34
N TYR A 771 21.34 4.08 5.20
CA TYR A 771 22.64 4.51 4.67
C TYR A 771 22.58 5.83 3.89
N SER A 772 21.43 6.18 3.29
CA SER A 772 21.25 7.39 2.46
C SER A 772 20.04 8.23 2.88
N PRO A 773 20.17 9.56 3.13
CA PRO A 773 21.37 10.39 3.00
C PRO A 773 22.38 10.20 4.16
N SER A 774 23.58 10.75 3.96
CA SER A 774 24.72 10.63 4.89
C SER A 774 24.39 11.06 6.34
N SER A 775 25.20 10.59 7.31
CA SER A 775 24.93 10.66 8.76
C SER A 775 24.49 12.04 9.31
N ALA A 776 24.89 13.13 8.65
CA ALA A 776 24.61 14.51 9.05
C ALA A 776 23.23 15.09 8.62
N THR A 777 22.45 14.40 7.78
CA THR A 777 21.18 14.91 7.19
C THR A 777 19.97 14.00 7.44
N PHE A 778 19.89 13.35 8.61
CA PHE A 778 18.76 12.47 8.93
C PHE A 778 17.45 13.26 9.11
N ASP A 779 16.45 13.01 8.27
CA ASP A 779 15.10 13.52 8.44
C ASP A 779 14.27 12.56 9.31
N PRO A 780 13.66 13.00 10.42
CA PRO A 780 12.73 12.18 11.21
C PRO A 780 11.61 11.53 10.40
N THR A 781 11.16 12.16 9.31
CA THR A 781 10.09 11.66 8.44
C THR A 781 10.51 10.44 7.61
N ALA A 782 11.81 10.19 7.43
CA ALA A 782 12.32 9.03 6.71
C ALA A 782 11.97 7.70 7.39
N ILE A 783 11.89 7.69 8.73
CA ILE A 783 11.48 6.49 9.50
C ILE A 783 10.00 6.19 9.28
N GLU A 784 9.15 7.22 9.31
CA GLU A 784 7.71 7.09 9.11
C GLU A 784 7.40 6.63 7.69
N GLY A 785 8.06 7.23 6.69
CA GLY A 785 7.98 6.83 5.29
C GLY A 785 8.40 5.38 5.07
N PHE A 786 9.56 4.99 5.59
CA PHE A 786 10.02 3.59 5.51
C PHE A 786 9.02 2.62 6.15
N THR A 787 8.54 2.95 7.35
CA THR A 787 7.63 2.08 8.08
C THR A 787 6.30 1.93 7.33
N LEU A 788 5.79 3.01 6.74
CA LEU A 788 4.59 2.97 5.91
C LEU A 788 4.79 2.11 4.66
N ALA A 789 5.92 2.27 3.96
CA ALA A 789 6.24 1.46 2.77
C ALA A 789 6.39 -0.02 3.12
N MET A 790 7.03 -0.37 4.23
CA MET A 790 7.11 -1.76 4.72
C MET A 790 5.71 -2.33 5.02
N LEU A 791 4.81 -1.55 5.62
CA LEU A 791 3.43 -1.99 5.87
C LEU A 791 2.63 -2.17 4.58
N GLN A 792 2.84 -1.31 3.58
CA GLN A 792 2.24 -1.46 2.26
C GLN A 792 2.75 -2.72 1.55
N LEU A 793 4.06 -3.01 1.63
CA LEU A 793 4.64 -4.26 1.13
C LEU A 793 4.03 -5.48 1.81
N ILE A 794 3.93 -5.48 3.14
CA ILE A 794 3.29 -6.56 3.91
C ILE A 794 1.83 -6.74 3.45
N SER A 795 1.08 -5.65 3.32
CA SER A 795 -0.30 -5.67 2.84
C SER A 795 -0.39 -6.30 1.45
N ARG A 796 0.47 -5.91 0.50
CA ARG A 796 0.52 -6.49 -0.84
C ARG A 796 0.85 -7.98 -0.83
N ILE A 797 1.84 -8.41 -0.03
CA ILE A 797 2.20 -9.82 0.15
C ILE A 797 1.01 -10.64 0.68
N THR A 798 0.35 -10.14 1.73
CA THR A 798 -0.84 -10.82 2.26
C THR A 798 -2.02 -10.81 1.27
N GLY A 799 -2.14 -9.75 0.46
CA GLY A 799 -3.17 -9.58 -0.55
C GLY A 799 -3.09 -10.61 -1.68
N ILE A 800 -1.89 -11.09 -2.00
CA ILE A 800 -1.69 -12.20 -2.95
C ILE A 800 -1.77 -13.58 -2.29
N GLY A 801 -2.12 -13.65 -0.99
CA GLY A 801 -2.23 -14.91 -0.24
C GLY A 801 -0.90 -15.51 0.21
N ALA A 802 0.21 -14.77 0.08
CA ALA A 802 1.53 -15.22 0.51
C ALA A 802 1.81 -14.78 1.96
N ARG A 803 2.65 -15.54 2.67
CA ARG A 803 3.09 -15.21 4.03
C ARG A 803 4.29 -14.28 4.04
N PRO A 804 4.21 -13.08 4.67
CA PRO A 804 5.37 -12.22 4.83
C PRO A 804 6.34 -12.75 5.90
N ILE A 805 7.62 -12.83 5.56
CA ILE A 805 8.73 -13.04 6.51
C ILE A 805 9.62 -11.82 6.44
N ILE A 806 9.62 -11.01 7.49
CA ILE A 806 10.30 -9.73 7.56
C ILE A 806 11.63 -9.92 8.28
N LEU A 807 12.72 -9.59 7.60
CA LEU A 807 14.04 -9.51 8.22
C LEU A 807 14.22 -8.10 8.78
N GLY A 808 14.50 -7.99 10.07
CA GLY A 808 14.74 -6.72 10.72
C GLY A 808 15.98 -6.01 10.18
N VAL A 809 16.06 -4.68 10.33
CA VAL A 809 17.21 -3.90 9.85
C VAL A 809 18.48 -4.34 10.61
N PRO A 810 19.55 -4.77 9.92
CA PRO A 810 20.76 -5.26 10.57
C PRO A 810 21.56 -4.12 11.21
N ALA A 811 22.55 -4.46 12.06
CA ALA A 811 23.56 -3.48 12.44
C ALA A 811 24.33 -3.04 11.18
N LEU A 812 24.76 -1.79 11.12
CA LEU A 812 25.44 -1.23 9.95
C LEU A 812 26.88 -0.86 10.29
N ALA A 813 27.80 -1.03 9.34
CA ALA A 813 29.18 -0.63 9.52
C ALA A 813 29.37 0.89 9.28
N GLU A 814 30.22 1.51 10.09
CA GLU A 814 30.58 2.93 9.99
C GLU A 814 32.11 3.07 10.06
N ALA A 815 32.69 4.06 9.37
CA ALA A 815 34.11 4.39 9.54
C ALA A 815 34.25 5.50 10.57
N ASP A 816 35.09 5.28 11.59
CA ASP A 816 35.45 6.26 12.61
C ASP A 816 36.21 7.42 11.94
N GLY A 817 35.49 8.50 11.65
CA GLY A 817 36.04 9.85 11.48
C GLY A 817 35.84 10.68 12.75
N ALA A 818 35.80 12.02 12.63
CA ALA A 818 35.61 12.96 13.75
C ALA A 818 34.23 12.88 14.46
N PHE A 819 33.46 11.82 14.27
CA PHE A 819 32.16 11.59 14.88
C PHE A 819 32.25 10.35 15.77
N ALA A 820 32.46 10.58 17.07
CA ALA A 820 32.61 9.54 18.09
C ALA A 820 31.28 8.89 18.53
N SER A 821 30.20 9.09 17.76
CA SER A 821 28.83 8.70 18.07
C SER A 821 28.31 7.76 16.98
N TRP A 822 27.83 6.59 17.42
CA TRP A 822 27.44 5.40 16.67
C TRP A 822 26.20 5.61 15.76
N ASP A 823 26.23 6.60 14.89
CA ASP A 823 25.03 7.19 14.29
C ASP A 823 24.34 6.23 13.29
N LEU A 824 25.08 5.47 12.48
CA LEU A 824 24.47 4.50 11.56
C LEU A 824 23.82 3.31 12.29
N ASN A 825 24.46 2.81 13.36
CA ASN A 825 23.86 1.78 14.18
C ASN A 825 22.65 2.33 14.94
N ALA A 826 22.75 3.53 15.52
CA ALA A 826 21.62 4.19 16.17
C ALA A 826 20.43 4.41 15.21
N ARG A 827 20.69 4.70 13.94
CA ARG A 827 19.66 4.77 12.88
C ARG A 827 19.04 3.40 12.60
N ALA A 828 19.85 2.37 12.36
CA ALA A 828 19.35 1.01 12.13
C ALA A 828 18.48 0.51 13.30
N MET A 829 18.90 0.78 14.54
CA MET A 829 18.10 0.53 15.75
C MET A 829 16.76 1.25 15.71
N LYS A 830 16.74 2.53 15.31
CA LYS A 830 15.49 3.30 15.19
C LYS A 830 14.56 2.73 14.12
N TYR A 831 15.05 2.33 12.95
CA TYR A 831 14.22 1.71 11.91
C TYR A 831 13.65 0.35 12.38
N SER A 832 14.52 -0.54 12.87
CA SER A 832 14.12 -1.86 13.40
C SER A 832 13.08 -1.73 14.53
N ARG A 833 13.28 -0.78 15.47
CA ARG A 833 12.37 -0.53 16.59
C ARG A 833 11.02 0.01 16.12
N ASN A 834 11.00 1.01 15.25
CA ASN A 834 9.75 1.60 14.79
C ASN A 834 8.93 0.58 13.98
N LEU A 835 9.59 -0.20 13.12
CA LEU A 835 8.95 -1.29 12.38
C LEU A 835 8.38 -2.35 13.34
N TYR A 836 9.17 -2.87 14.28
CA TYR A 836 8.69 -3.84 15.27
C TYR A 836 7.53 -3.29 16.10
N SER A 837 7.65 -2.06 16.60
CA SER A 837 6.61 -1.38 17.38
C SER A 837 5.29 -1.31 16.59
N MET A 838 5.33 -0.92 15.31
CA MET A 838 4.15 -0.80 14.46
C MET A 838 3.55 -2.16 14.08
N LEU A 839 4.37 -3.17 13.80
CA LEU A 839 3.90 -4.54 13.56
C LEU A 839 3.29 -5.19 14.81
N SER A 840 3.64 -4.68 15.99
CA SER A 840 3.20 -5.19 17.29
C SER A 840 2.08 -4.40 17.95
N SER A 841 1.70 -3.23 17.41
CA SER A 841 0.79 -2.26 18.04
C SER A 841 -0.69 -2.42 17.64
N THR A 842 -1.05 -3.47 16.89
CA THR A 842 -2.46 -3.78 16.57
C THR A 842 -3.32 -4.12 17.79
N GLY A 843 -2.76 -4.09 19.00
CA GLY A 843 -3.52 -4.13 20.25
C GLY A 843 -2.69 -3.75 21.48
N ASP A 844 -2.20 -2.51 21.58
CA ASP A 844 -1.59 -2.03 22.84
C ASP A 844 -2.68 -1.78 23.91
N PRO A 845 -2.64 -2.45 25.08
CA PRO A 845 -3.49 -2.12 26.23
C PRO A 845 -3.11 -0.81 26.95
N ARG A 846 -2.01 -0.14 26.57
CA ARG A 846 -1.51 1.11 27.20
C ARG A 846 -1.96 2.33 26.42
N GLY A 847 -3.25 2.67 26.53
CA GLY A 847 -3.81 3.93 26.04
C GLY A 847 -2.80 5.07 26.14
N GLY A 848 -2.36 5.56 24.98
CA GLY A 848 -1.12 6.32 24.88
C GLY A 848 -0.53 6.44 23.47
N TRP A 849 -1.19 5.91 22.44
CA TRP A 849 -1.58 6.71 21.29
C TRP A 849 -3.11 6.63 21.27
N SER A 850 -3.79 7.78 21.22
CA SER A 850 -5.24 7.84 21.05
C SER A 850 -5.67 6.94 19.88
N SER A 851 -6.95 6.61 19.79
CA SER A 851 -7.65 5.99 18.64
C SER A 851 -7.56 6.82 17.34
N ASN A 852 -6.38 7.37 17.08
CA ASN A 852 -5.95 8.38 16.11
C ASN A 852 -4.51 8.07 15.67
N SER A 853 -4.03 6.83 15.81
CA SER A 853 -2.77 6.45 15.18
C SER A 853 -3.02 6.38 13.68
N VAL A 854 -2.09 6.99 12.95
CA VAL A 854 -2.11 7.32 11.53
C VAL A 854 -2.58 6.18 10.61
N LEU A 855 -2.58 4.93 11.08
CA LEU A 855 -3.05 3.75 10.34
C LEU A 855 -4.58 3.71 10.15
N SER A 856 -5.42 4.24 11.03
CA SER A 856 -6.88 4.31 10.76
C SER A 856 -7.29 5.57 9.99
N GLN A 857 -6.39 6.56 9.89
CA GLN A 857 -6.63 7.81 9.15
C GLN A 857 -6.00 7.80 7.75
N TYR A 858 -4.96 7.00 7.52
CA TYR A 858 -4.25 6.90 6.24
C TYR A 858 -4.52 5.58 5.49
N ILE A 859 -5.06 4.57 6.15
CA ILE A 859 -5.69 3.45 5.45
C ILE A 859 -7.10 3.92 5.10
N ILE A 860 -7.29 4.30 3.85
CA ILE A 860 -8.59 4.04 3.25
C ILE A 860 -8.77 2.53 3.40
N GLY A 861 -9.68 2.10 4.30
CA GLY A 861 -10.05 0.69 4.41
C GLY A 861 -10.38 0.12 3.04
N ARG A 862 -10.43 -1.22 2.94
CA ARG A 862 -10.76 -2.02 1.74
C ARG A 862 -11.42 -1.18 0.62
N PRO A 863 -10.87 -1.16 -0.61
CA PRO A 863 -11.37 -0.32 -1.70
C PRO A 863 -12.89 -0.39 -1.86
N ALA A 864 -13.51 0.73 -2.20
CA ALA A 864 -14.94 0.74 -2.51
C ALA A 864 -15.22 -0.22 -3.66
N SER A 865 -16.25 -1.05 -3.50
CA SER A 865 -16.70 -1.96 -4.54
C SER A 865 -17.72 -1.27 -5.43
N SER A 866 -17.45 -1.21 -6.73
CA SER A 866 -18.40 -0.74 -7.75
C SER A 866 -19.71 -1.54 -7.78
N VAL A 867 -19.69 -2.78 -7.29
CA VAL A 867 -20.86 -3.66 -7.16
C VAL A 867 -21.44 -3.74 -5.74
N GLY A 868 -20.95 -2.94 -4.79
CA GLY A 868 -21.42 -2.97 -3.40
C GLY A 868 -21.17 -4.28 -2.64
N ALA A 869 -20.29 -5.19 -3.09
CA ALA A 869 -20.06 -6.49 -2.45
C ALA A 869 -19.35 -6.40 -1.09
N VAL A 870 -18.76 -5.23 -0.77
CA VAL A 870 -17.90 -5.03 0.41
C VAL A 870 -18.15 -3.64 1.00
N ASN A 871 -17.94 -3.50 2.30
CA ASN A 871 -17.84 -2.17 2.90
C ASN A 871 -16.47 -1.58 2.53
N GLY A 872 -16.46 -0.45 1.83
CA GLY A 872 -15.22 0.15 1.37
C GLY A 872 -15.29 1.64 1.07
N LYS A 873 -14.13 2.29 1.03
CA LYS A 873 -13.97 3.69 0.62
C LYS A 873 -12.82 3.76 -0.38
N THR A 874 -12.84 4.72 -1.29
CA THR A 874 -11.71 5.04 -2.19
C THR A 874 -11.63 6.56 -2.33
N LEU A 875 -10.43 7.12 -2.21
CA LEU A 875 -10.12 8.51 -2.56
C LEU A 875 -9.20 8.43 -3.77
N GLY A 876 -9.75 8.67 -4.95
CA GLY A 876 -8.98 8.86 -6.18
C GLY A 876 -8.70 10.35 -6.40
N GLU A 877 -7.85 10.64 -7.39
CA GLU A 877 -7.57 12.01 -7.83
C GLU A 877 -8.85 12.74 -8.28
N ASP A 878 -9.81 12.00 -8.86
CA ASP A 878 -11.04 12.55 -9.45
C ASP A 878 -12.33 12.29 -8.65
N ALA A 879 -12.33 11.37 -7.68
CA ALA A 879 -13.57 10.96 -7.00
C ALA A 879 -13.38 10.41 -5.57
N PHE A 880 -14.38 10.68 -4.73
CA PHE A 880 -14.60 9.98 -3.47
C PHE A 880 -15.68 8.90 -3.65
N GLU A 881 -15.31 7.64 -3.47
CA GLU A 881 -16.22 6.49 -3.57
C GLU A 881 -16.45 5.85 -2.20
N SER A 882 -17.68 5.38 -1.95
CA SER A 882 -18.05 4.73 -0.68
C SER A 882 -19.10 3.65 -0.94
N SER A 883 -18.84 2.43 -0.48
CA SER A 883 -19.69 1.24 -0.68
C SER A 883 -20.09 0.58 0.64
N ARG A 884 -21.25 -0.09 0.63
CA ARG A 884 -21.81 -0.85 1.76
C ARG A 884 -22.27 -2.21 1.27
N SER A 885 -21.89 -3.26 1.98
CA SER A 885 -22.24 -4.66 1.67
C SER A 885 -23.63 -5.08 2.17
N THR A 886 -24.54 -4.12 2.36
CA THR A 886 -25.88 -4.35 2.88
C THR A 886 -26.88 -3.55 2.08
N THR A 887 -28.08 -4.12 1.92
CA THR A 887 -29.25 -3.43 1.38
C THR A 887 -30.09 -2.78 2.49
N GLY A 888 -29.72 -2.93 3.76
CA GLY A 888 -30.28 -2.17 4.88
C GLY A 888 -29.76 -0.73 4.92
N ALA A 889 -30.42 0.13 5.69
CA ALA A 889 -30.01 1.54 5.83
C ALA A 889 -28.58 1.64 6.39
N ALA A 890 -27.67 2.26 5.62
CA ALA A 890 -26.26 2.36 5.97
C ALA A 890 -25.70 3.75 5.67
N GLY A 891 -25.01 4.36 6.64
CA GLY A 891 -24.40 5.67 6.47
C GLY A 891 -23.10 5.62 5.67
N HIS A 892 -22.92 6.57 4.76
CA HIS A 892 -21.72 6.79 3.94
C HIS A 892 -20.87 7.97 4.41
N ALA A 893 -21.52 9.07 4.84
CA ALA A 893 -20.87 10.28 5.35
C ALA A 893 -21.64 10.85 6.55
N TYR A 894 -20.92 11.36 7.57
CA TYR A 894 -21.49 11.96 8.78
C TYR A 894 -20.88 13.34 9.02
N PHE A 895 -21.73 14.30 9.38
CA PHE A 895 -21.33 15.68 9.66
C PHE A 895 -21.54 15.96 11.15
N TYR A 896 -20.52 16.47 11.82
CA TYR A 896 -20.53 16.77 13.24
C TYR A 896 -20.23 18.25 13.50
N ASN A 897 -20.80 18.80 14.57
CA ASN A 897 -20.33 20.02 15.20
C ASN A 897 -20.04 19.73 16.70
N PRO A 898 -19.59 20.70 17.53
CA PRO A 898 -19.34 20.47 18.95
C PRO A 898 -20.53 19.94 19.75
N ASN A 899 -21.75 20.02 19.21
CA ASN A 899 -22.99 19.54 19.83
C ASN A 899 -23.42 18.14 19.33
N GLY A 900 -22.66 17.50 18.43
CA GLY A 900 -22.93 16.15 17.91
C GLY A 900 -23.20 16.09 16.41
N THR A 901 -23.85 15.02 15.95
CA THR A 901 -24.16 14.80 14.53
C THR A 901 -25.24 15.78 14.05
N VAL A 902 -24.96 16.52 12.97
CA VAL A 902 -25.88 17.51 12.37
C VAL A 902 -26.34 17.14 10.95
N GLY A 903 -25.85 16.02 10.41
CA GLY A 903 -26.35 15.46 9.15
C GLY A 903 -25.64 14.18 8.75
N MET A 904 -26.22 13.44 7.80
CA MET A 904 -25.56 12.28 7.19
C MET A 904 -26.06 11.98 5.77
N ILE A 905 -25.26 11.26 5.00
CA ILE A 905 -25.67 10.62 3.73
C ILE A 905 -25.76 9.12 3.99
N SER A 906 -26.86 8.48 3.60
CA SER A 906 -27.07 7.04 3.76
C SER A 906 -27.70 6.40 2.53
N THR A 907 -27.48 5.11 2.33
CA THR A 907 -28.16 4.32 1.29
C THR A 907 -29.02 3.23 1.92
N SER A 908 -30.04 2.79 1.19
CA SER A 908 -30.84 1.60 1.44
C SER A 908 -30.89 0.76 0.16
N GLY A 909 -31.60 -0.37 0.19
CA GLY A 909 -31.73 -1.27 -0.96
C GLY A 909 -32.31 -0.64 -2.22
N SER A 910 -32.93 0.54 -2.12
CA SER A 910 -33.57 1.21 -3.26
C SER A 910 -33.36 2.73 -3.33
N ALA A 911 -32.67 3.36 -2.38
CA ALA A 911 -32.60 4.82 -2.32
C ALA A 911 -31.34 5.35 -1.61
N THR A 912 -31.01 6.61 -1.91
CA THR A 912 -30.02 7.41 -1.18
C THR A 912 -30.74 8.53 -0.45
N SER A 913 -30.45 8.70 0.84
CA SER A 913 -31.02 9.73 1.71
C SER A 913 -29.96 10.74 2.15
N TYR A 914 -30.24 12.02 1.93
CA TYR A 914 -29.49 13.15 2.47
C TYR A 914 -30.24 13.67 3.69
N LEU A 915 -29.78 13.31 4.89
CA LEU A 915 -30.48 13.57 6.15
C LEU A 915 -29.89 14.82 6.82
N THR A 916 -30.74 15.81 7.07
CA THR A 916 -30.42 17.04 7.81
C THR A 916 -31.03 17.00 9.22
N SER A 917 -30.39 17.66 10.19
CA SER A 917 -30.93 17.74 11.56
C SER A 917 -32.17 18.64 11.64
N SER A 918 -33.25 18.16 12.25
CA SER A 918 -34.43 18.97 12.57
C SER A 918 -35.09 18.47 13.85
N ASP A 919 -34.72 19.06 14.99
CA ASP A 919 -35.35 18.81 16.30
C ASP A 919 -36.28 19.99 16.65
N GLU A 920 -37.52 19.69 17.03
CA GLU A 920 -38.50 20.71 17.42
C GLU A 920 -38.15 21.38 18.74
N SER A 921 -37.56 20.63 19.69
CA SER A 921 -37.19 21.13 21.02
C SER A 921 -36.09 22.20 21.00
N LEU A 922 -35.39 22.32 19.86
CA LEU A 922 -34.34 23.29 19.63
C LEU A 922 -34.82 24.51 18.81
N LYS A 923 -36.14 24.68 18.62
CA LYS A 923 -36.73 25.74 17.81
C LYS A 923 -37.80 26.51 18.58
N ASP A 924 -37.73 27.83 18.50
CA ASP A 924 -38.81 28.72 18.95
C ASP A 924 -39.71 29.05 17.75
N PHE A 925 -40.92 28.48 17.70
CA PHE A 925 -41.87 28.74 16.63
C PHE A 925 -42.60 30.07 16.87
N ALA A 926 -42.37 31.05 16.00
CA ALA A 926 -42.99 32.38 16.06
C ALA A 926 -44.42 32.45 15.48
N GLY A 927 -45.03 31.31 15.12
CA GLY A 927 -46.34 31.22 14.48
C GLY A 927 -46.28 30.78 13.02
N LEU A 928 -47.44 30.76 12.35
CA LEU A 928 -47.54 30.44 10.92
C LEU A 928 -46.87 31.55 10.08
N TYR A 929 -46.19 31.15 9.01
CA TYR A 929 -45.65 32.10 8.04
C TYR A 929 -46.80 32.78 7.27
N ASP A 930 -46.65 34.08 6.97
CA ASP A 930 -47.68 34.82 6.24
C ASP A 930 -47.82 34.30 4.80
N PRO A 931 -48.99 33.73 4.44
CA PRO A 931 -49.20 33.17 3.11
C PRO A 931 -49.15 34.24 2.00
N LEU A 932 -49.48 35.50 2.29
CA LEU A 932 -49.42 36.57 1.29
C LEU A 932 -47.97 36.94 0.96
N ALA A 933 -47.11 36.99 1.98
CA ALA A 933 -45.67 37.16 1.79
C ALA A 933 -45.05 36.00 1.02
N ALA A 934 -45.49 34.75 1.27
CA ALA A 934 -45.04 33.58 0.51
C ALA A 934 -45.44 33.68 -0.98
N ILE A 935 -46.66 34.13 -1.28
CA ILE A 935 -47.14 34.35 -2.65
C ILE A 935 -46.32 35.44 -3.35
N GLU A 936 -45.97 36.51 -2.64
CA GLU A 936 -45.13 37.60 -3.18
C GLU A 936 -43.75 37.06 -3.60
N ILE A 937 -43.10 36.26 -2.74
CA ILE A 937 -41.81 35.62 -3.02
C ILE A 937 -41.89 34.71 -4.25
N ILE A 938 -42.88 33.82 -4.31
CA ILE A 938 -43.04 32.86 -5.42
C ILE A 938 -43.31 33.58 -6.74
N ARG A 939 -44.08 34.67 -6.72
CA ARG A 939 -44.36 35.47 -7.93
C ARG A 939 -43.15 36.27 -8.39
N ALA A 940 -42.31 36.73 -7.44
CA ALA A 940 -41.10 37.48 -7.74
C ALA A 940 -39.95 36.59 -8.27
N ASP A 941 -39.93 35.29 -7.92
CA ASP A 941 -38.96 34.30 -8.41
C ASP A 941 -39.63 33.24 -9.33
N PRO A 942 -40.11 33.62 -10.53
CA PRO A 942 -40.79 32.67 -11.42
C PRO A 942 -39.82 31.65 -12.03
N VAL A 943 -40.31 30.43 -12.23
CA VAL A 943 -39.59 29.39 -12.96
C VAL A 943 -39.44 29.79 -14.43
N ARG A 944 -38.26 29.55 -15.00
CA ARG A 944 -37.91 29.97 -16.36
C ARG A 944 -37.38 28.80 -17.17
N SER A 945 -37.71 28.75 -18.44
CA SER A 945 -36.93 27.99 -19.41
C SER A 945 -35.63 28.75 -19.70
N PHE A 946 -34.51 28.05 -19.70
CA PHE A 946 -33.22 28.61 -20.10
C PHE A 946 -32.43 27.58 -20.92
N THR A 947 -31.49 28.05 -21.70
CA THR A 947 -30.51 27.21 -22.39
C THR A 947 -29.14 27.46 -21.78
N TRP A 948 -28.41 26.38 -21.49
CA TRP A 948 -27.04 26.48 -21.05
C TRP A 948 -26.19 27.13 -22.14
N LYS A 949 -25.38 28.12 -21.78
CA LYS A 949 -24.54 28.84 -22.75
C LYS A 949 -23.40 27.99 -23.30
N VAL A 950 -23.03 26.92 -22.60
CA VAL A 950 -21.89 26.05 -22.94
C VAL A 950 -22.23 25.04 -24.04
N ASP A 951 -23.44 24.48 -24.04
CA ASP A 951 -23.85 23.39 -24.96
C ASP A 951 -25.21 23.63 -25.62
N GLY A 952 -25.92 24.70 -25.26
CA GLY A 952 -27.26 25.00 -25.77
C GLY A 952 -28.37 24.11 -25.19
N ALA A 953 -28.07 23.21 -24.24
CA ALA A 953 -29.04 22.29 -23.68
C ALA A 953 -30.16 23.05 -22.95
N GLY A 954 -31.42 22.73 -23.30
CA GLY A 954 -32.60 23.32 -22.69
C GLY A 954 -32.87 22.75 -21.30
N ALA A 955 -33.14 23.64 -20.35
CA ALA A 955 -33.52 23.29 -18.98
C ALA A 955 -34.62 24.24 -18.46
N VAL A 956 -35.24 23.84 -17.35
CA VAL A 956 -36.25 24.64 -16.65
C VAL A 956 -35.79 24.80 -15.20
N GLY A 957 -35.78 26.03 -14.69
CA GLY A 957 -35.31 26.32 -13.34
C GLY A 957 -35.24 27.82 -13.05
N TRP A 958 -34.34 28.19 -12.12
CA TRP A 958 -34.19 29.56 -11.62
C TRP A 958 -32.76 30.06 -11.75
N GLY A 959 -32.60 31.38 -11.83
CA GLY A 959 -31.28 32.02 -11.83
C GLY A 959 -30.85 32.37 -10.40
N ALA A 960 -29.70 31.87 -9.95
CA ALA A 960 -29.24 32.01 -8.57
C ALA A 960 -29.19 33.46 -8.07
N GLN A 961 -28.66 34.38 -8.88
CA GLN A 961 -28.55 35.80 -8.53
C GLN A 961 -29.91 36.48 -8.42
N THR A 962 -30.85 36.12 -9.31
CA THR A 962 -32.22 36.63 -9.26
C THR A 962 -32.91 36.13 -8.01
N SER A 963 -32.82 34.83 -7.72
CA SER A 963 -33.44 34.24 -6.53
C SER A 963 -32.87 34.83 -5.24
N TYR A 964 -31.56 35.04 -5.14
CA TYR A 964 -30.94 35.71 -4.00
C TYR A 964 -31.44 37.14 -3.77
N SER A 965 -31.70 37.88 -4.87
CA SER A 965 -32.23 39.25 -4.78
C SER A 965 -33.69 39.28 -4.31
N VAL A 966 -34.44 38.20 -4.50
CA VAL A 966 -35.82 38.04 -4.00
C VAL A 966 -35.81 37.66 -2.53
N SER A 967 -35.03 36.65 -2.16
CA SER A 967 -34.80 36.27 -0.76
C SER A 967 -33.43 35.61 -0.60
N THR A 968 -32.68 36.03 0.41
CA THR A 968 -31.28 35.65 0.60
C THR A 968 -31.09 34.18 0.99
N ASP A 969 -32.15 33.48 1.39
CA ASP A 969 -32.13 32.06 1.74
C ASP A 969 -32.36 31.13 0.53
N LEU A 970 -32.84 31.67 -0.60
CA LEU A 970 -33.15 30.90 -1.82
C LEU A 970 -31.92 30.55 -2.67
N ALA A 971 -30.79 31.20 -2.41
CA ALA A 971 -29.53 30.99 -3.09
C ALA A 971 -28.35 31.41 -2.19
N VAL A 972 -27.15 30.92 -2.50
CA VAL A 972 -25.91 31.29 -1.81
C VAL A 972 -25.02 32.05 -2.80
N PRO A 973 -24.50 33.25 -2.42
CA PRO A 973 -23.56 33.99 -3.25
C PRO A 973 -22.31 33.18 -3.57
N GLY A 974 -21.90 33.22 -4.83
CA GLY A 974 -20.59 32.73 -5.25
C GLY A 974 -19.46 33.70 -4.89
N GLU A 975 -18.22 33.26 -5.08
CA GLU A 975 -17.00 34.05 -4.89
C GLU A 975 -16.20 34.08 -6.20
N GLY A 976 -15.54 35.19 -6.51
CA GLY A 976 -14.68 35.32 -7.70
C GLY A 976 -15.42 35.39 -9.05
N ALA A 977 -14.66 35.66 -10.13
CA ALA A 977 -15.13 35.59 -11.51
C ALA A 977 -14.87 34.20 -12.10
N ILE A 978 -15.66 33.80 -13.11
CA ILE A 978 -15.45 32.54 -13.84
C ILE A 978 -14.02 32.55 -14.42
N GLY A 979 -13.18 31.61 -13.96
CA GLY A 979 -11.77 31.51 -14.33
C GLY A 979 -10.78 31.93 -13.24
N ASP A 980 -11.25 32.50 -12.12
CA ASP A 980 -10.40 32.80 -10.96
C ASP A 980 -10.09 31.54 -10.14
N LYS A 981 -8.90 31.48 -9.52
CA LYS A 981 -8.47 30.35 -8.68
C LYS A 981 -9.37 30.10 -7.46
N ASP A 982 -10.04 31.15 -6.99
CA ASP A 982 -10.96 31.10 -5.85
C ASP A 982 -12.43 31.15 -6.30
N PHE A 983 -12.69 30.89 -7.60
CA PHE A 983 -14.05 30.92 -8.11
C PHE A 983 -14.92 29.86 -7.43
N ARG A 984 -15.99 30.32 -6.78
CA ARG A 984 -17.07 29.48 -6.27
C ARG A 984 -18.35 29.87 -7.00
N PRO A 985 -18.99 28.96 -7.73
CA PRO A 985 -20.24 29.27 -8.41
C PRO A 985 -21.34 29.61 -7.39
N TRP A 986 -22.32 30.40 -7.83
CA TRP A 986 -23.52 30.64 -7.05
C TRP A 986 -24.30 29.32 -6.87
N GLY A 987 -24.77 29.06 -5.66
CA GLY A 987 -25.53 27.85 -5.33
C GLY A 987 -27.03 28.13 -5.22
N VAL A 988 -27.88 27.20 -5.71
CA VAL A 988 -29.33 27.23 -5.51
C VAL A 988 -29.78 25.93 -4.86
N ASP A 989 -30.42 26.03 -3.70
CA ASP A 989 -31.11 24.90 -3.06
C ASP A 989 -32.59 24.94 -3.43
N GLN A 990 -33.05 23.98 -4.23
CA GLN A 990 -34.44 23.92 -4.66
C GLN A 990 -35.39 23.61 -3.49
N GLY A 991 -34.92 22.94 -2.44
CA GLY A 991 -35.73 22.57 -1.27
C GLY A 991 -36.19 23.76 -0.42
N LYS A 992 -35.48 24.89 -0.49
CA LYS A 992 -35.83 26.12 0.24
C LYS A 992 -37.13 26.77 -0.21
N ARG A 993 -37.64 26.41 -1.39
CA ARG A 993 -38.91 26.92 -1.93
C ARG A 993 -40.14 26.19 -1.40
N THR A 994 -39.97 24.94 -0.96
CA THR A 994 -41.06 24.08 -0.51
C THR A 994 -41.88 24.70 0.63
N PRO A 995 -41.30 25.33 1.67
CA PRO A 995 -42.08 25.96 2.74
C PRO A 995 -42.96 27.12 2.24
N TYR A 996 -42.45 27.96 1.34
CA TYR A 996 -43.22 29.06 0.75
C TYR A 996 -44.38 28.52 -0.10
N LEU A 997 -44.10 27.51 -0.93
CA LEU A 997 -45.12 26.86 -1.76
C LEU A 997 -46.22 26.25 -0.90
N TRP A 998 -45.83 25.59 0.20
CA TRP A 998 -46.78 24.98 1.13
C TRP A 998 -47.70 26.03 1.78
N ALA A 999 -47.14 27.14 2.26
CA ALA A 999 -47.92 28.23 2.86
C ALA A 999 -48.89 28.87 1.85
N ALA A 1000 -48.40 29.17 0.64
CA ALA A 1000 -49.20 29.77 -0.42
C ALA A 1000 -50.33 28.83 -0.90
N LEU A 1001 -50.02 27.54 -1.08
CA LEU A 1001 -50.98 26.55 -1.55
C LEU A 1001 -52.06 26.27 -0.49
N SER A 1002 -51.68 26.12 0.77
CA SER A 1002 -52.63 25.91 1.87
C SER A 1002 -53.66 27.03 1.92
N TRP A 1003 -53.18 28.29 1.86
CA TRP A 1003 -54.07 29.44 1.84
C TRP A 1003 -54.96 29.48 0.59
N ALA A 1004 -54.42 29.14 -0.59
CA ALA A 1004 -55.20 29.11 -1.82
C ALA A 1004 -56.34 28.09 -1.74
N LEU A 1005 -56.10 26.91 -1.16
CA LEU A 1005 -57.12 25.88 -0.93
C LEU A 1005 -58.22 26.40 0.00
N ASP A 1006 -57.87 27.04 1.11
CA ASP A 1006 -58.86 27.63 2.04
C ASP A 1006 -59.75 28.68 1.34
N GLN A 1007 -59.17 29.51 0.46
CA GLN A 1007 -59.94 30.48 -0.31
C GLN A 1007 -60.86 29.81 -1.33
N ILE A 1008 -60.40 28.75 -1.99
CA ILE A 1008 -61.20 27.97 -2.94
C ILE A 1008 -62.41 27.36 -2.22
N GLU A 1009 -62.21 26.71 -1.07
CA GLU A 1009 -63.31 26.15 -0.28
C GLU A 1009 -64.33 27.21 0.16
N SER A 1010 -63.84 28.37 0.62
CA SER A 1010 -64.69 29.51 0.97
C SER A 1010 -65.51 30.02 -0.23
N LEU A 1011 -64.89 30.09 -1.41
CA LEU A 1011 -65.58 30.47 -2.64
C LEU A 1011 -66.62 29.43 -3.07
N GLU A 1012 -66.29 28.14 -3.00
CA GLU A 1012 -67.22 27.05 -3.31
C GLU A 1012 -68.44 27.06 -2.38
N GLN A 1013 -68.25 27.27 -1.07
CA GLN A 1013 -69.36 27.41 -0.12
C GLN A 1013 -70.25 28.62 -0.44
N ARG A 1014 -69.65 29.76 -0.81
CA ARG A 1014 -70.40 30.96 -1.21
C ARG A 1014 -71.17 30.74 -2.50
N VAL A 1015 -70.57 30.07 -3.48
CA VAL A 1015 -71.24 29.71 -4.73
C VAL A 1015 -72.41 28.76 -4.45
N ALA A 1016 -72.22 27.73 -3.63
CA ALA A 1016 -73.28 26.81 -3.23
C ALA A 1016 -74.43 27.52 -2.49
N ALA A 1017 -74.12 28.47 -1.60
CA ALA A 1017 -75.12 29.29 -0.93
C ALA A 1017 -75.91 30.14 -1.93
N LEU A 1018 -75.24 30.83 -2.85
CA LEU A 1018 -75.87 31.62 -3.91
C LEU A 1018 -76.72 30.76 -4.86
N GLU A 1019 -76.24 29.57 -5.23
CA GLU A 1019 -76.98 28.61 -6.05
C GLU A 1019 -78.23 28.09 -5.32
N SER A 1020 -78.16 27.89 -4.01
CA SER A 1020 -79.32 27.50 -3.18
C SER A 1020 -80.35 28.63 -3.03
N GLU A 1021 -79.92 29.89 -2.95
CA GLU A 1021 -80.80 31.06 -2.93
C GLU A 1021 -81.50 31.31 -4.28
N ASN A 1022 -80.91 30.87 -5.39
CA ASN A 1022 -81.46 31.04 -6.74
C ASN A 1022 -82.41 29.89 -7.16
N GLN A 1023 -82.53 28.83 -6.36
CA GLN A 1023 -83.43 27.68 -6.58
C GLN A 1023 -84.69 27.68 -5.69
N GLY A 1024 -84.84 28.65 -4.79
CA GLY A 1024 -86.09 28.94 -4.05
C GLY A 1024 -86.86 30.09 -4.67
#